data_AF-A0A966AIS5-F1
#
_entry.id   AF-A0A966AIS5-F1
#
_cell.length_a   1.000
_cell.length_b   1.000
_cell.length_c   1.000
_cell.angle_alpha   90.00
_cell.angle_beta   90.00
_cell.angle_gamma   90.00
#
_symmetry.space_group_name_H-M   'P 1'
#
loop_
_entity.id
_entity.type
_entity.pdbx_description
1 polymer ?
#
loop_
_entity_poly.entity_id
_entity_poly.type
_entity_poly.pdbx_seq_one_letter_code
_entity_poly.pdbx_strand_id
1 'polypeptide(L)'
;LEQGATGEYYFIIQTGRCLVTRKSEANGKVTKLAELGAGDCFGEEALVSESKRNATVTMLTDGQLMRLAKRDFNELIKKPTLHSVTYNQAVKLAKEGAVWLDVRFADEHKATGIADSTNLPLNILRSKMRRLDAERRYIVYCDSGGRSSAGAFLLAQRGFDACYLAGGLIHSPMGEPAKKPAARAPVKNKAPAARKQAITVPNRRNPVAPSTRRTTEAPRDRRGGDPNASQAQQIARELTQVKRELETMRKLKSESDAARAAVERAMGERLRKERGKIEADAIRAKTAIEESQRLKKEIFEIRKSAEKDGADKAGKRRALDRNVADSEKRLLAEKKRLETDFQKTARELAELQQKRDKAETQLREEMAALEGRSHETERRLAEALRLKEKAEAARRAAEEAMEDSLRTTRAQLEADAKRHKESAIELERLRKEVENARKAVEADRSHKQSREDALQGLKRETETRLREEEKQLKSEHAQLQQDLAGLQKMKEQAEQEIREEREALKRAAEDASKRLTQAQQLEQELETIRLETERSVQGKREELVVIEKRLRADEKTMKERVQETLAAERKKLEAELAGSREALARAQRQARESAEAERRAAEREAERVIAEYKKAHEAVLAEELDKLRVERGQLEGEAERAQRTLAEAQRIQREALKSQQSVHEELDKLRSGEKRAGQEKAQLTARIQELEKRSQQAAEELQAMDRVSRVAEAARDATAAELAKQQKEEDRLLDDRNRIMSPEKLAELKSMRDKLAGAPTGSGKGRKKA
;
A
#
# COMPACT_ATOMS: atom_id res chain seq x y z
N LEU A 1 -7.23 10.13 13.64
CA LEU A 1 -8.45 10.81 13.13
C LEU A 1 -9.60 9.82 13.11
N GLU A 2 -10.82 10.22 13.48
CA GLU A 2 -11.94 9.27 13.66
C GLU A 2 -13.03 9.41 12.59
N GLN A 3 -13.62 8.28 12.21
CA GLN A 3 -14.85 8.23 11.42
C GLN A 3 -15.97 9.02 12.10
N GLY A 4 -16.78 9.75 11.33
CA GLY A 4 -17.90 10.55 11.82
C GLY A 4 -17.53 11.97 12.27
N ALA A 5 -16.26 12.26 12.49
CA ALA A 5 -15.80 13.62 12.84
C ALA A 5 -15.78 14.55 11.61
N THR A 6 -15.83 15.86 11.83
CA THR A 6 -15.77 16.89 10.76
C THR A 6 -14.36 16.96 10.16
N GLY A 7 -14.26 16.94 8.83
CA GLY A 7 -12.99 17.10 8.12
C GLY A 7 -12.65 18.58 7.88
N GLU A 8 -11.55 19.05 8.45
CA GLU A 8 -11.09 20.45 8.30
C GLU A 8 -9.72 20.57 7.63
N TYR A 9 -8.99 19.46 7.57
CA TYR A 9 -7.62 19.40 7.06
C TYR A 9 -7.43 18.20 6.14
N TYR A 10 -6.63 18.42 5.10
CA TYR A 10 -6.04 17.41 4.25
C TYR A 10 -4.63 17.11 4.75
N PHE A 11 -4.23 15.84 4.75
CA PHE A 11 -2.94 15.42 5.28
C PHE A 11 -2.13 14.68 4.22
N ILE A 12 -0.82 14.95 4.21
CA ILE A 12 0.18 14.20 3.43
C ILE A 12 1.14 13.57 4.42
N ILE A 13 1.42 12.28 4.25
CA ILE A 13 2.36 11.54 5.10
C ILE A 13 3.76 11.84 4.58
N GLN A 14 4.54 12.60 5.35
CA GLN A 14 5.95 12.83 5.04
C GLN A 14 6.78 11.60 5.44
N THR A 15 6.53 11.09 6.65
CA THR A 15 7.16 9.86 7.17
C THR A 15 6.17 9.08 8.02
N GLY A 16 6.38 7.76 8.14
CA GLY A 16 5.54 6.85 8.94
C GLY A 16 4.51 6.06 8.14
N ARG A 17 3.69 5.28 8.85
CA ARG A 17 2.62 4.44 8.27
C ARG A 17 1.30 4.65 8.99
N CYS A 18 0.20 4.62 8.25
CA CYS A 18 -1.15 4.75 8.78
C CYS A 18 -2.03 3.56 8.37
N LEU A 19 -2.96 3.18 9.24
CA LEU A 19 -4.03 2.22 8.95
C LEU A 19 -5.35 2.97 8.79
N VAL A 20 -6.06 2.68 7.70
CA VAL A 20 -7.40 3.19 7.45
C VAL A 20 -8.41 2.09 7.75
N THR A 21 -9.33 2.35 8.67
CA THR A 21 -10.38 1.42 9.08
C THR A 21 -11.76 2.06 9.04
N ARG A 22 -12.79 1.27 8.82
CA ARG A 22 -14.19 1.73 8.84
C ARG A 22 -15.05 0.79 9.67
N LYS A 23 -15.92 1.37 10.48
CA LYS A 23 -17.01 0.65 11.17
C LYS A 23 -18.29 0.80 10.35
N SER A 24 -18.88 -0.32 9.96
CA SER A 24 -20.12 -0.34 9.15
C SER A 24 -21.35 0.12 9.94
N GLU A 25 -21.35 -0.11 11.27
CA GLU A 25 -22.42 0.24 12.23
C GLU A 25 -21.80 0.52 13.61
N ALA A 26 -22.57 1.07 14.55
CA ALA A 26 -22.09 1.44 15.89
C ALA A 26 -21.43 0.27 16.66
N ASN A 27 -21.94 -0.96 16.50
CA ASN A 27 -21.36 -2.22 17.01
C ASN A 27 -20.81 -3.12 15.89
N GLY A 28 -20.59 -2.57 14.70
CA GLY A 28 -20.19 -3.32 13.52
C GLY A 28 -18.72 -3.73 13.53
N LYS A 29 -18.42 -4.81 12.80
CA LYS A 29 -17.05 -5.30 12.56
C LYS A 29 -16.19 -4.21 11.94
N VAL A 30 -15.04 -3.92 12.56
CA VAL A 30 -14.04 -2.99 12.02
C VAL A 30 -13.44 -3.63 10.77
N THR A 31 -13.56 -2.94 9.63
CA THR A 31 -13.02 -3.39 8.35
C THR A 31 -11.80 -2.55 8.00
N LYS A 32 -10.66 -3.20 7.74
CA LYS A 32 -9.46 -2.57 7.20
C LYS A 32 -9.70 -2.21 5.74
N LEU A 33 -9.54 -0.93 5.40
CA LEU A 33 -9.71 -0.42 4.03
C LEU A 33 -8.37 -0.32 3.30
N ALA A 34 -7.34 0.22 3.96
CA ALA A 34 -6.02 0.43 3.37
C ALA A 34 -4.94 0.60 4.46
N GLU A 35 -3.68 0.39 4.07
CA GLU A 35 -2.52 0.95 4.76
C GLU A 35 -1.89 2.02 3.88
N LEU A 36 -1.47 3.12 4.48
CA LEU A 36 -0.86 4.27 3.82
C LEU A 36 0.57 4.45 4.31
N GLY A 37 1.48 4.87 3.43
CA GLY A 37 2.89 5.13 3.74
C GLY A 37 3.32 6.54 3.37
N ALA A 38 4.64 6.79 3.41
CA ALA A 38 5.21 8.07 2.98
C ALA A 38 4.80 8.41 1.53
N GLY A 39 4.39 9.65 1.31
CA GLY A 39 3.86 10.16 0.04
C GLY A 39 2.36 9.96 -0.15
N ASP A 40 1.71 9.07 0.62
CA ASP A 40 0.24 8.94 0.57
C ASP A 40 -0.43 10.09 1.32
N CYS A 41 -1.70 10.32 0.98
CA CYS A 41 -2.51 11.36 1.61
C CYS A 41 -3.86 10.82 2.13
N PHE A 42 -4.46 11.54 3.06
CA PHE A 42 -5.79 11.23 3.57
C PHE A 42 -6.53 12.47 4.09
N GLY A 43 -7.85 12.34 4.26
CA GLY A 43 -8.72 13.40 4.77
C GLY A 43 -9.37 14.25 3.68
N GLU A 44 -9.02 14.01 2.41
CA GLU A 44 -9.57 14.68 1.23
C GLU A 44 -11.07 14.43 1.04
N GLU A 45 -11.56 13.21 1.33
CA GLU A 45 -12.95 12.87 1.02
C GLU A 45 -13.93 13.78 1.75
N ALA A 46 -13.73 14.01 3.05
CA ALA A 46 -14.57 14.91 3.84
C ALA A 46 -14.55 16.37 3.32
N LEU A 47 -13.44 16.81 2.71
CA LEU A 47 -13.31 18.16 2.15
C LEU A 47 -13.94 18.26 0.76
N VAL A 48 -13.79 17.22 -0.06
CA VAL A 48 -14.30 17.20 -1.44
C VAL A 48 -15.82 17.02 -1.45
N SER A 49 -16.35 16.09 -0.65
CA SER A 49 -17.78 15.80 -0.58
C SER A 49 -18.55 16.62 0.46
N GLU A 50 -17.86 17.52 1.19
CA GLU A 50 -18.42 18.36 2.26
C GLU A 50 -19.21 17.56 3.31
N SER A 51 -18.72 16.36 3.64
CA SER A 51 -19.36 15.44 4.57
C SER A 51 -18.46 15.10 5.77
N LYS A 52 -19.00 14.40 6.76
CA LYS A 52 -18.23 13.82 7.86
C LYS A 52 -17.21 12.79 7.35
N ARG A 53 -16.14 12.55 8.11
CA ARG A 53 -15.12 11.53 7.82
C ARG A 53 -15.79 10.16 7.69
N ASN A 54 -15.46 9.43 6.64
CA ASN A 54 -16.04 8.12 6.34
C ASN A 54 -15.25 6.94 6.95
N ALA A 55 -14.02 7.20 7.44
CA ALA A 55 -13.12 6.20 8.00
C ALA A 55 -12.24 6.80 9.11
N THR A 56 -11.75 5.93 9.99
CA THR A 56 -10.76 6.22 11.02
C THR A 56 -9.37 5.97 10.45
N VAL A 57 -8.45 6.91 10.68
CA VAL A 57 -7.03 6.80 10.32
C VAL A 57 -6.20 6.79 11.60
N THR A 58 -5.42 5.73 11.80
CA THR A 58 -4.57 5.50 12.97
C THR A 58 -3.11 5.36 12.54
N MET A 59 -2.19 6.10 13.15
CA MET A 59 -0.75 5.90 12.93
C MET A 59 -0.35 4.51 13.44
N LEU A 60 0.38 3.74 12.64
CA LEU A 60 0.97 2.45 13.01
C LEU A 60 2.42 2.58 13.47
N THR A 61 3.09 3.66 13.09
CA THR A 61 4.47 3.99 13.48
C THR A 61 4.55 5.48 13.79
N ASP A 62 5.59 5.90 14.49
CA ASP A 62 5.94 7.32 14.58
C ASP A 62 6.15 7.89 13.17
N GLY A 63 5.81 9.16 12.99
CA GLY A 63 5.80 9.79 11.67
C GLY A 63 5.41 11.26 11.70
N GLN A 64 5.66 11.93 10.57
CA GLN A 64 5.35 13.34 10.37
C GLN A 64 4.28 13.49 9.29
N LEU A 65 3.33 14.40 9.55
CA LEU A 65 2.24 14.72 8.65
C LEU A 65 2.31 16.20 8.27
N MET A 66 2.28 16.50 6.97
CA MET A 66 1.97 17.83 6.49
C MET A 66 0.45 18.02 6.49
N ARG A 67 -0.05 19.20 6.85
CA ARG A 67 -1.49 19.52 6.81
C ARG A 67 -1.77 20.72 5.93
N LEU A 68 -2.89 20.68 5.23
CA LEU A 68 -3.44 21.80 4.46
C LEU A 68 -4.88 22.07 4.91
N ALA A 69 -5.22 23.34 5.16
CA ALA A 69 -6.55 23.73 5.60
C ALA A 69 -7.60 23.59 4.47
N LYS A 70 -8.87 23.37 4.81
CA LYS A 70 -9.99 23.22 3.86
C LYS A 70 -10.05 24.33 2.80
N ARG A 71 -9.85 25.58 3.19
CA ARG A 71 -9.89 26.74 2.27
C ARG A 71 -8.81 26.60 1.20
N ASP A 72 -7.57 26.40 1.62
CA ASP A 72 -6.41 26.31 0.73
C ASP A 72 -6.46 25.03 -0.09
N PHE A 73 -6.94 23.91 0.48
CA PHE A 73 -7.22 22.68 -0.28
C PHE A 73 -8.24 22.92 -1.40
N ASN A 74 -9.32 23.65 -1.12
CA ASN A 74 -10.34 23.92 -2.14
C ASN A 74 -9.80 24.77 -3.29
N GLU A 75 -8.95 25.75 -2.98
CA GLU A 75 -8.40 26.68 -3.96
C GLU A 75 -7.24 26.11 -4.76
N LEU A 76 -6.29 25.46 -4.08
CA LEU A 76 -5.04 24.99 -4.67
C LEU A 76 -5.13 23.57 -5.26
N ILE A 77 -6.06 22.75 -4.77
CA ILE A 77 -6.13 21.32 -5.12
C ILE A 77 -7.48 20.97 -5.75
N LYS A 78 -8.60 21.24 -5.07
CA LYS A 78 -9.94 20.83 -5.54
C LYS A 78 -10.32 21.49 -6.86
N LYS A 79 -10.26 22.83 -6.95
CA LYS A 79 -10.66 23.59 -8.15
C LYS A 79 -9.84 23.25 -9.40
N PRO A 80 -8.49 23.16 -9.36
CA PRO A 80 -7.71 22.84 -10.56
C PRO A 80 -7.81 21.38 -11.00
N THR A 81 -8.06 20.46 -10.06
CA THR A 81 -8.03 19.00 -10.33
C THR A 81 -9.38 18.46 -10.79
N LEU A 82 -10.50 19.06 -10.35
CA LEU A 82 -11.83 18.53 -10.59
C LEU A 82 -12.56 19.25 -11.72
N HIS A 83 -12.93 18.48 -12.75
CA HIS A 83 -13.74 18.93 -13.86
C HIS A 83 -15.18 18.42 -13.70
N SER A 84 -16.13 19.33 -13.50
CA SER A 84 -17.55 19.01 -13.44
C SER A 84 -18.18 19.09 -14.83
N VAL A 85 -19.02 18.11 -15.19
CA VAL A 85 -19.79 18.12 -16.43
C VAL A 85 -21.29 18.05 -16.15
N THR A 86 -22.07 18.76 -16.97
CA THR A 86 -23.54 18.61 -16.95
C THR A 86 -23.96 17.27 -17.56
N TYR A 87 -25.18 16.81 -17.27
CA TYR A 87 -25.68 15.55 -17.82
C TYR A 87 -25.62 15.50 -19.36
N ASN A 88 -26.00 16.59 -20.03
CA ASN A 88 -25.98 16.64 -21.50
C ASN A 88 -24.56 16.56 -22.07
N GLN A 89 -23.57 17.18 -21.41
CA GLN A 89 -22.17 17.07 -21.80
C GLN A 89 -21.62 15.67 -21.52
N ALA A 90 -21.96 15.08 -20.37
CA ALA A 90 -21.59 13.73 -20.01
C ALA A 90 -22.11 12.68 -21.03
N VAL A 91 -23.36 12.83 -21.50
CA VAL A 91 -23.92 11.98 -22.55
C VAL A 91 -23.16 12.13 -23.88
N LYS A 92 -22.71 13.35 -24.24
CA LYS A 92 -21.86 13.56 -25.43
C LYS A 92 -20.51 12.86 -25.28
N LEU A 93 -19.84 13.06 -24.15
CA LEU A 93 -18.57 12.39 -23.83
C LEU A 93 -18.71 10.87 -23.85
N ALA A 94 -19.82 10.32 -23.35
CA ALA A 94 -20.07 8.89 -23.38
C ALA A 94 -20.22 8.36 -24.82
N LYS A 95 -20.84 9.13 -25.72
CA LYS A 95 -20.90 8.80 -27.16
C LYS A 95 -19.53 8.87 -27.84
N GLU A 96 -18.64 9.72 -27.35
CA GLU A 96 -17.26 9.86 -27.82
C GLU A 96 -16.32 8.78 -27.23
N GLY A 97 -16.83 7.87 -26.39
CA GLY A 97 -16.10 6.72 -25.86
C GLY A 97 -15.75 6.81 -24.36
N ALA A 98 -16.18 7.84 -23.65
CA ALA A 98 -16.00 7.91 -22.19
C ALA A 98 -16.88 6.88 -21.46
N VAL A 99 -16.37 6.34 -20.35
CA VAL A 99 -17.03 5.27 -19.58
C VAL A 99 -17.71 5.84 -18.35
N TRP A 100 -18.97 5.49 -18.14
CA TRP A 100 -19.69 5.83 -16.92
C TRP A 100 -19.20 4.99 -15.74
N LEU A 101 -18.86 5.63 -14.63
CA LEU A 101 -18.40 5.00 -13.39
C LEU A 101 -19.34 5.36 -12.23
N ASP A 102 -20.10 4.37 -11.76
CA ASP A 102 -21.01 4.51 -10.62
C ASP A 102 -20.26 4.24 -9.32
N VAL A 103 -20.09 5.26 -8.48
CA VAL A 103 -19.38 5.12 -7.19
C VAL A 103 -20.31 4.90 -5.99
N ARG A 104 -21.58 4.59 -6.23
CA ARG A 104 -22.55 4.19 -5.20
C ARG A 104 -22.38 2.72 -4.81
N PHE A 105 -23.06 2.28 -3.75
CA PHE A 105 -23.07 0.87 -3.38
C PHE A 105 -23.75 0.02 -4.46
N ALA A 106 -23.37 -1.26 -4.52
CA ALA A 106 -23.85 -2.18 -5.55
C ALA A 106 -25.38 -2.31 -5.58
N ASP A 107 -26.05 -2.20 -4.43
CA ASP A 107 -27.51 -2.29 -4.35
C ASP A 107 -28.20 -1.02 -4.88
N GLU A 108 -27.60 0.16 -4.69
CA GLU A 108 -28.07 1.43 -5.27
C GLU A 108 -27.95 1.40 -6.80
N HIS A 109 -26.81 0.90 -7.31
CA HIS A 109 -26.57 0.76 -8.73
C HIS A 109 -27.53 -0.25 -9.40
N LYS A 110 -27.84 -1.38 -8.75
CA LYS A 110 -28.84 -2.33 -9.25
C LYS A 110 -30.25 -1.72 -9.35
N ALA A 111 -30.57 -0.78 -8.46
CA ALA A 111 -31.89 -0.16 -8.42
C ALA A 111 -32.04 0.94 -9.48
N THR A 112 -31.06 1.84 -9.60
CA THR A 112 -31.16 3.06 -10.43
C THR A 112 -29.84 3.42 -11.13
N GLY A 113 -29.06 2.43 -11.56
CA GLY A 113 -27.82 2.64 -12.33
C GLY A 113 -28.07 3.13 -13.76
N ILE A 114 -27.12 3.90 -14.31
CA ILE A 114 -27.10 4.22 -15.74
C ILE A 114 -26.71 2.94 -16.51
N ALA A 115 -27.38 2.66 -17.64
CA ALA A 115 -27.03 1.52 -18.50
C ALA A 115 -25.56 1.59 -18.95
N ASP A 116 -24.90 0.43 -19.04
CA ASP A 116 -23.48 0.30 -19.41
C ASP A 116 -22.46 0.99 -18.47
N SER A 117 -22.91 1.46 -17.30
CA SER A 117 -22.00 2.00 -16.30
C SER A 117 -21.32 0.90 -15.48
N THR A 118 -20.04 1.10 -15.19
CA THR A 118 -19.27 0.22 -14.31
C THR A 118 -19.50 0.64 -12.87
N ASN A 119 -19.97 -0.27 -12.01
CA ASN A 119 -20.10 0.02 -10.58
C ASN A 119 -18.80 -0.28 -9.83
N LEU A 120 -18.22 0.77 -9.26
CA LEU A 120 -17.08 0.67 -8.35
C LEU A 120 -17.31 1.59 -7.13
N PRO A 121 -17.95 1.07 -6.06
CA PRO A 121 -18.31 1.85 -4.89
C PRO A 121 -17.11 2.63 -4.31
N LEU A 122 -17.35 3.88 -3.90
CA LEU A 122 -16.30 4.80 -3.42
C LEU A 122 -15.42 4.19 -2.32
N ASN A 123 -16.03 3.43 -1.40
CA ASN A 123 -15.33 2.80 -0.27
C ASN A 123 -14.31 1.72 -0.67
N ILE A 124 -14.39 1.17 -1.88
CA ILE A 124 -13.44 0.18 -2.42
C ILE A 124 -12.67 0.70 -3.64
N LEU A 125 -12.94 1.94 -4.07
CA LEU A 125 -12.31 2.55 -5.24
C LEU A 125 -10.79 2.55 -5.10
N ARG A 126 -10.25 2.92 -3.93
CA ARG A 126 -8.80 2.95 -3.69
C ARG A 126 -8.09 1.62 -3.87
N SER A 127 -8.71 0.53 -3.43
CA SER A 127 -8.10 -0.81 -3.51
C SER A 127 -8.29 -1.45 -4.89
N LYS A 128 -9.30 -1.05 -5.65
CA LYS A 128 -9.68 -1.68 -6.92
C LYS A 128 -9.52 -0.81 -8.16
N MET A 129 -9.08 0.44 -8.03
CA MET A 129 -8.81 1.35 -9.17
C MET A 129 -7.83 0.76 -10.19
N ARG A 130 -6.93 -0.15 -9.78
CA ARG A 130 -6.01 -0.86 -10.70
C ARG A 130 -6.71 -1.72 -11.76
N ARG A 131 -8.00 -1.99 -11.59
CA ARG A 131 -8.84 -2.72 -12.56
C ARG A 131 -9.42 -1.81 -13.64
N LEU A 132 -9.29 -0.49 -13.49
CA LEU A 132 -9.72 0.49 -14.48
C LEU A 132 -8.63 0.62 -15.56
N ASP A 133 -9.06 0.94 -16.77
CA ASP A 133 -8.23 1.15 -17.95
C ASP A 133 -7.70 2.59 -17.93
N ALA A 134 -6.37 2.76 -17.87
CA ALA A 134 -5.74 4.08 -17.70
C ALA A 134 -5.88 4.99 -18.92
N GLU A 135 -6.13 4.43 -20.11
CA GLU A 135 -6.24 5.20 -21.36
C GLU A 135 -7.67 5.74 -21.60
N ARG A 136 -8.64 5.35 -20.77
CA ARG A 136 -10.04 5.75 -20.93
C ARG A 136 -10.40 6.94 -20.06
N ARG A 137 -11.25 7.82 -20.61
CA ARG A 137 -11.91 8.88 -19.85
C ARG A 137 -13.08 8.32 -19.05
N TYR A 138 -13.15 8.64 -17.76
CA TYR A 138 -14.22 8.22 -16.85
C TYR A 138 -15.15 9.37 -16.48
N ILE A 139 -16.46 9.11 -16.56
CA ILE A 139 -17.51 10.00 -16.07
C ILE A 139 -18.05 9.43 -14.76
N VAL A 140 -17.60 10.00 -13.65
CA VAL A 140 -17.93 9.52 -12.31
C VAL A 140 -19.26 10.12 -11.86
N TYR A 141 -20.17 9.29 -11.35
CA TYR A 141 -21.45 9.77 -10.85
C TYR A 141 -21.90 9.05 -9.57
N CYS A 142 -22.75 9.74 -8.81
CA CYS A 142 -23.50 9.24 -7.67
C CYS A 142 -24.85 9.95 -7.62
N ASP A 143 -25.60 9.90 -6.51
CA ASP A 143 -26.92 10.56 -6.46
C ASP A 143 -26.83 12.08 -6.39
N SER A 144 -26.02 12.63 -5.47
CA SER A 144 -25.97 14.08 -5.19
C SER A 144 -24.74 14.82 -5.75
N GLY A 145 -23.78 14.12 -6.35
CA GLY A 145 -22.50 14.68 -6.79
C GLY A 145 -21.37 14.64 -5.74
N GLY A 146 -21.68 14.44 -4.45
CA GLY A 146 -20.66 14.45 -3.38
C GLY A 146 -19.71 13.26 -3.41
N ARG A 147 -20.22 12.04 -3.58
CA ARG A 147 -19.37 10.84 -3.68
C ARG A 147 -18.60 10.80 -5.01
N SER A 148 -19.19 11.30 -6.09
CA SER A 148 -18.57 11.30 -7.40
C SER A 148 -17.47 12.35 -7.55
N SER A 149 -17.59 13.53 -6.93
CA SER A 149 -16.49 14.49 -6.88
C SER A 149 -15.29 13.93 -6.11
N ALA A 150 -15.54 13.25 -4.98
CA ALA A 150 -14.50 12.54 -4.23
C ALA A 150 -13.89 11.39 -5.06
N GLY A 151 -14.71 10.61 -5.76
CA GLY A 151 -14.24 9.55 -6.65
C GLY A 151 -13.38 10.06 -7.81
N ALA A 152 -13.80 11.14 -8.47
CA ALA A 152 -13.04 11.78 -9.54
C ALA A 152 -11.72 12.35 -9.02
N PHE A 153 -11.70 12.92 -7.82
CA PHE A 153 -10.47 13.39 -7.19
C PHE A 153 -9.45 12.26 -6.99
N LEU A 154 -9.90 11.12 -6.46
CA LEU A 154 -9.04 9.95 -6.22
C LEU A 154 -8.48 9.35 -7.52
N LEU A 155 -9.26 9.40 -8.60
CA LEU A 155 -8.83 8.95 -9.92
C LEU A 155 -7.80 9.92 -10.53
N ALA A 156 -8.09 11.22 -10.48
CA ALA A 156 -7.20 12.27 -11.00
C ALA A 156 -5.83 12.26 -10.29
N GLN A 157 -5.79 12.05 -8.97
CA GLN A 157 -4.54 11.94 -8.21
C GLN A 157 -3.65 10.78 -8.69
N ARG A 158 -4.24 9.76 -9.33
CA ARG A 158 -3.54 8.57 -9.85
C ARG A 158 -3.33 8.63 -11.36
N GLY A 159 -3.56 9.80 -11.96
CA GLY A 159 -3.32 10.05 -13.38
C GLY A 159 -4.43 9.59 -14.32
N PHE A 160 -5.60 9.19 -13.81
CA PHE A 160 -6.74 8.88 -14.67
C PHE A 160 -7.43 10.17 -15.15
N ASP A 161 -7.85 10.19 -16.42
CA ASP A 161 -8.71 11.23 -16.95
C ASP A 161 -10.15 11.01 -16.45
N ALA A 162 -10.55 11.77 -15.43
CA ALA A 162 -11.86 11.63 -14.79
C ALA A 162 -12.55 12.98 -14.63
N CYS A 163 -13.82 13.05 -15.03
CA CYS A 163 -14.74 14.14 -14.71
C CYS A 163 -15.89 13.61 -13.87
N TYR A 164 -16.61 14.48 -13.17
CA TYR A 164 -17.77 14.08 -12.38
C TYR A 164 -19.05 14.75 -12.84
N LEU A 165 -20.17 14.03 -12.73
CA LEU A 165 -21.50 14.54 -13.04
C LEU A 165 -21.92 15.58 -12.00
N ALA A 166 -22.08 16.83 -12.43
CA ALA A 166 -22.55 17.93 -11.59
C ALA A 166 -23.98 17.64 -11.10
N GLY A 167 -24.20 17.75 -9.79
CA GLY A 167 -25.50 17.49 -9.15
C GLY A 167 -25.92 16.01 -9.06
N GLY A 168 -25.08 15.10 -9.56
CA GLY A 168 -25.34 13.65 -9.57
C GLY A 168 -26.59 13.25 -10.37
N LEU A 169 -27.12 12.06 -10.09
CA LEU A 169 -28.34 11.54 -10.72
C LEU A 169 -29.60 12.31 -10.31
N ILE A 170 -29.64 12.92 -9.13
CA ILE A 170 -30.82 13.66 -8.64
C ILE A 170 -31.13 14.85 -9.56
N HIS A 171 -30.11 15.50 -10.11
CA HIS A 171 -30.25 16.65 -11.02
C HIS A 171 -30.16 16.25 -12.50
N SER A 172 -30.15 14.95 -12.80
CA SER A 172 -30.25 14.45 -14.18
C SER A 172 -31.73 14.41 -14.61
N PRO A 173 -32.05 14.66 -15.89
CA PRO A 173 -33.41 14.48 -16.43
C PRO A 173 -33.97 13.04 -16.30
N MET A 174 -33.19 12.09 -15.78
CA MET A 174 -33.62 10.74 -15.38
C MET A 174 -34.33 10.70 -14.00
N GLY A 175 -34.66 11.84 -13.39
CA GLY A 175 -35.32 11.96 -12.09
C GLY A 175 -36.77 11.45 -12.01
N GLU A 176 -37.37 11.01 -13.14
CA GLU A 176 -38.58 10.18 -13.09
C GLU A 176 -38.20 8.70 -13.08
N PRO A 177 -38.65 7.91 -12.08
CA PRO A 177 -38.32 6.50 -11.98
C PRO A 177 -38.84 5.78 -13.23
N ALA A 178 -37.93 5.20 -14.01
CA ALA A 178 -38.28 4.29 -15.09
C ALA A 178 -39.11 3.13 -14.49
N LYS A 179 -40.44 3.17 -14.73
CA LYS A 179 -41.32 2.02 -14.51
C LYS A 179 -40.70 0.84 -15.26
N LYS A 180 -40.34 -0.21 -14.52
CA LYS A 180 -40.06 -1.53 -15.10
C LYS A 180 -41.19 -1.87 -16.09
N PRO A 181 -40.91 -2.20 -17.35
CA PRO A 181 -41.91 -2.87 -18.15
C PRO A 181 -42.23 -4.20 -17.47
N ALA A 182 -43.51 -4.40 -17.21
CA ALA A 182 -44.06 -5.62 -16.65
C ALA A 182 -43.65 -6.84 -17.48
N ALA A 183 -43.51 -7.97 -16.79
CA ALA A 183 -43.27 -9.28 -17.37
C ALA A 183 -44.14 -9.52 -18.61
N ARG A 184 -43.52 -9.88 -19.72
CA ARG A 184 -44.22 -10.45 -20.87
C ARG A 184 -43.91 -11.95 -20.92
N ALA A 185 -44.95 -12.73 -20.64
CA ALA A 185 -44.99 -14.18 -20.84
C ALA A 185 -44.98 -14.53 -22.35
N PRO A 186 -44.70 -15.79 -22.73
CA PRO A 186 -44.08 -16.15 -24.00
C PRO A 186 -45.07 -16.25 -25.15
N VAL A 187 -44.66 -15.82 -26.36
CA VAL A 187 -45.41 -16.08 -27.59
C VAL A 187 -44.50 -16.74 -28.62
N LYS A 188 -44.99 -17.87 -29.15
CA LYS A 188 -44.41 -18.77 -30.14
C LYS A 188 -44.45 -18.18 -31.57
N ASN A 189 -43.50 -18.64 -32.40
CA ASN A 189 -43.51 -18.71 -33.89
C ASN A 189 -43.52 -17.36 -34.65
N LYS A 190 -42.91 -17.15 -35.83
CA LYS A 190 -42.28 -18.01 -36.85
C LYS A 190 -41.48 -17.12 -37.86
N ALA A 191 -40.49 -17.75 -38.53
CA ALA A 191 -39.95 -17.52 -39.89
C ALA A 191 -39.09 -16.26 -40.23
N PRO A 192 -38.26 -16.26 -41.33
CA PRO A 192 -37.75 -17.36 -42.18
C PRO A 192 -36.21 -17.36 -42.44
N ALA A 193 -35.79 -18.38 -43.21
CA ALA A 193 -34.48 -18.65 -43.85
C ALA A 193 -33.95 -17.49 -44.73
N ALA A 194 -32.72 -17.42 -45.26
CA ALA A 194 -31.65 -18.39 -45.59
C ALA A 194 -30.31 -17.60 -45.71
N ARG A 195 -29.13 -18.21 -45.56
CA ARG A 195 -28.40 -18.75 -46.72
C ARG A 195 -27.37 -19.80 -46.28
N LYS A 196 -27.45 -20.94 -46.97
CA LYS A 196 -26.54 -22.09 -46.96
C LYS A 196 -25.23 -21.76 -47.69
N GLN A 197 -24.17 -22.47 -47.32
CA GLN A 197 -23.34 -23.34 -48.18
C GLN A 197 -22.15 -23.84 -47.33
N ALA A 198 -21.61 -25.05 -47.44
CA ALA A 198 -22.06 -26.38 -47.82
C ALA A 198 -20.91 -27.29 -47.33
N ILE A 199 -21.23 -28.40 -46.67
CA ILE A 199 -20.25 -29.41 -46.29
C ILE A 199 -20.10 -30.38 -47.46
N THR A 200 -18.89 -30.88 -47.71
CA THR A 200 -18.73 -32.23 -48.28
C THR A 200 -17.47 -32.88 -47.69
N VAL A 201 -17.66 -34.03 -47.06
CA VAL A 201 -16.62 -34.97 -46.58
C VAL A 201 -16.38 -35.98 -47.72
N PRO A 202 -15.23 -36.70 -47.77
CA PRO A 202 -15.29 -38.04 -47.17
C PRO A 202 -14.00 -38.55 -46.50
N ASN A 203 -14.27 -39.39 -45.52
CA ASN A 203 -13.46 -40.27 -44.67
C ASN A 203 -12.38 -41.12 -45.37
N ARG A 204 -11.21 -41.32 -44.72
CA ARG A 204 -10.36 -42.51 -44.88
C ARG A 204 -9.70 -42.92 -43.54
N ARG A 205 -9.64 -44.24 -43.35
CA ARG A 205 -9.32 -45.05 -42.16
C ARG A 205 -7.80 -45.17 -41.87
N ASN A 206 -7.43 -45.16 -40.57
CA ASN A 206 -6.42 -45.96 -39.81
C ASN A 206 -4.98 -46.21 -40.33
N PRO A 207 -4.01 -46.67 -39.48
CA PRO A 207 -3.68 -46.39 -38.08
C PRO A 207 -2.14 -46.22 -37.86
N VAL A 208 -1.67 -46.27 -36.59
CA VAL A 208 -0.33 -46.67 -36.06
C VAL A 208 0.37 -45.62 -35.18
N ALA A 209 0.52 -45.99 -33.89
CA ALA A 209 1.31 -45.40 -32.80
C ALA A 209 2.82 -45.81 -32.94
N PRO A 210 3.80 -45.54 -32.01
CA PRO A 210 3.65 -45.18 -30.60
C PRO A 210 4.70 -44.24 -29.94
N SER A 211 4.39 -43.92 -28.67
CA SER A 211 5.28 -43.55 -27.55
C SER A 211 5.94 -42.17 -27.61
N THR A 212 5.85 -41.32 -26.59
CA THR A 212 6.19 -41.59 -25.19
C THR A 212 5.25 -40.93 -24.16
N ARG A 213 4.91 -41.74 -23.14
CA ARG A 213 4.42 -41.42 -21.78
C ARG A 213 5.15 -40.21 -21.18
N ARG A 214 4.69 -39.46 -20.18
CA ARG A 214 3.57 -39.38 -19.20
C ARG A 214 3.90 -38.02 -18.50
N THR A 215 3.02 -37.13 -18.05
CA THR A 215 1.83 -37.29 -17.22
C THR A 215 0.93 -36.07 -17.41
N THR A 216 -0.34 -36.32 -17.68
CA THR A 216 -1.44 -35.36 -17.63
C THR A 216 -1.91 -35.18 -16.19
N GLU A 217 -2.20 -33.95 -15.77
CA GLU A 217 -3.37 -33.67 -14.92
C GLU A 217 -3.95 -32.29 -15.28
N ALA A 218 -5.22 -32.32 -15.72
CA ALA A 218 -6.04 -31.17 -16.03
C ALA A 218 -6.65 -30.55 -14.75
N PRO A 219 -7.09 -29.28 -14.78
CA PRO A 219 -7.52 -28.55 -13.58
C PRO A 219 -8.91 -29.02 -13.11
N ARG A 220 -8.99 -29.48 -11.85
CA ARG A 220 -10.26 -29.77 -11.18
C ARG A 220 -10.89 -28.50 -10.61
N ASP A 221 -12.12 -28.30 -11.05
CA ASP A 221 -13.19 -27.47 -10.50
C ASP A 221 -13.21 -27.52 -8.96
N ARG A 222 -12.92 -26.41 -8.28
CA ARG A 222 -13.06 -26.27 -6.81
C ARG A 222 -14.35 -25.55 -6.48
N ARG A 223 -15.47 -26.27 -6.58
CA ARG A 223 -16.65 -26.05 -5.72
C ARG A 223 -16.64 -27.13 -4.63
N GLY A 224 -15.77 -26.94 -3.63
CA GLY A 224 -15.82 -27.68 -2.38
C GLY A 224 -16.23 -26.71 -1.29
N GLY A 225 -17.50 -26.78 -0.84
CA GLY A 225 -17.87 -26.23 0.46
C GLY A 225 -17.22 -27.09 1.54
N ASP A 226 -16.53 -26.47 2.48
CA ASP A 226 -15.81 -27.18 3.55
C ASP A 226 -16.75 -28.10 4.35
N PRO A 227 -16.55 -29.43 4.35
CA PRO A 227 -17.35 -30.35 5.16
C PRO A 227 -17.13 -30.17 6.67
N ASN A 228 -16.06 -29.47 7.07
CA ASN A 228 -15.66 -29.29 8.47
C ASN A 228 -16.52 -28.24 9.23
N ALA A 229 -17.05 -27.24 8.53
CA ALA A 229 -17.88 -26.21 9.15
C ALA A 229 -19.26 -26.74 9.58
N SER A 230 -19.79 -27.72 8.84
CA SER A 230 -21.06 -28.38 9.15
C SER A 230 -20.94 -29.32 10.35
N GLN A 231 -19.83 -30.08 10.45
CA GLN A 231 -19.57 -30.96 11.59
C GLN A 231 -19.35 -30.19 12.90
N ALA A 232 -18.60 -29.08 12.86
CA ALA A 232 -18.38 -28.25 14.05
C ALA A 232 -19.68 -27.62 14.60
N GLN A 233 -20.60 -27.20 13.71
CA GLN A 233 -21.90 -26.69 14.11
C GLN A 233 -22.83 -27.78 14.69
N GLN A 234 -22.71 -29.01 14.21
CA GLN A 234 -23.49 -30.14 14.71
C GLN A 234 -23.02 -30.57 16.11
N ILE A 235 -21.71 -30.70 16.32
CA ILE A 235 -21.12 -31.01 17.63
C ILE A 235 -21.48 -29.94 18.67
N ALA A 236 -21.49 -28.66 18.29
CA ALA A 236 -21.85 -27.56 19.19
C ALA A 236 -23.31 -27.62 19.67
N ARG A 237 -24.23 -28.08 18.81
CA ARG A 237 -25.65 -28.27 19.14
C ARG A 237 -25.86 -29.46 20.07
N GLU A 238 -25.16 -30.57 19.81
CA GLU A 238 -25.20 -31.76 20.68
C GLU A 238 -24.64 -31.45 22.08
N LEU A 239 -23.54 -30.70 22.19
CA LEU A 239 -22.97 -30.25 23.46
C LEU A 239 -23.90 -29.34 24.27
N THR A 240 -24.65 -28.46 23.61
CA THR A 240 -25.61 -27.60 24.29
C THR A 240 -26.83 -28.37 24.79
N GLN A 241 -27.25 -29.40 24.07
CA GLN A 241 -28.33 -30.30 24.50
C GLN A 241 -27.92 -31.14 25.71
N VAL A 242 -26.75 -31.79 25.67
CA VAL A 242 -26.23 -32.60 26.80
C VAL A 242 -26.06 -31.75 28.06
N LYS A 243 -25.60 -30.48 27.95
CA LYS A 243 -25.47 -29.58 29.10
C LYS A 243 -26.81 -29.28 29.78
N ARG A 244 -27.87 -29.05 29.01
CA ARG A 244 -29.22 -28.80 29.56
C ARG A 244 -29.77 -30.04 30.27
N GLU A 245 -29.58 -31.22 29.69
CA GLU A 245 -29.99 -32.49 30.31
C GLU A 245 -29.22 -32.78 31.61
N LEU A 246 -27.96 -32.37 31.69
CA LEU A 246 -27.15 -32.52 32.91
C LEU A 246 -27.63 -31.61 34.06
N GLU A 247 -28.07 -30.39 33.74
CA GLU A 247 -28.63 -29.46 34.72
C GLU A 247 -29.98 -29.94 35.27
N THR A 248 -30.86 -30.47 34.42
CA THR A 248 -32.15 -31.01 34.85
C THR A 248 -31.97 -32.23 35.76
N MET A 249 -31.03 -33.12 35.44
CA MET A 249 -30.73 -34.30 36.25
C MET A 249 -30.12 -33.95 37.62
N ARG A 250 -29.27 -32.91 37.69
CA ARG A 250 -28.73 -32.41 38.97
C ARG A 250 -29.82 -31.86 39.88
N LYS A 251 -30.81 -31.15 39.31
CA LYS A 251 -31.94 -30.61 40.06
C LYS A 251 -32.81 -31.72 40.64
N LEU A 252 -33.17 -32.72 39.82
CA LEU A 252 -33.94 -33.89 40.25
C LEU A 252 -33.25 -34.68 41.37
N LYS A 253 -31.92 -34.83 41.31
CA LYS A 253 -31.15 -35.47 42.39
C LYS A 253 -31.26 -34.69 43.70
N SER A 254 -31.09 -33.36 43.65
CA SER A 254 -31.20 -32.52 44.86
C SER A 254 -32.59 -32.56 45.50
N GLU A 255 -33.65 -32.64 44.69
CA GLU A 255 -35.03 -32.76 45.17
C GLU A 255 -35.28 -34.14 45.81
N SER A 256 -34.71 -35.21 45.26
CA SER A 256 -34.78 -36.55 45.83
C SER A 256 -34.06 -36.67 47.18
N ASP A 257 -32.87 -36.09 47.30
CA ASP A 257 -32.09 -36.11 48.55
C ASP A 257 -32.79 -35.30 49.66
N ALA A 258 -33.38 -34.15 49.32
CA ALA A 258 -34.17 -33.35 50.25
C ALA A 258 -35.42 -34.08 50.75
N ALA A 259 -36.11 -34.84 49.87
CA ALA A 259 -37.26 -35.66 50.24
C ALA A 259 -36.85 -36.78 51.22
N ARG A 260 -35.72 -37.45 50.98
CA ARG A 260 -35.20 -38.51 51.87
C ARG A 260 -34.91 -37.96 53.27
N ALA A 261 -34.25 -36.80 53.36
CA ALA A 261 -33.95 -36.15 54.64
C ALA A 261 -35.21 -35.65 55.40
N ALA A 262 -36.32 -35.39 54.70
CA ALA A 262 -37.58 -35.01 55.34
C ALA A 262 -38.29 -36.22 55.97
N VAL A 263 -38.28 -37.37 55.29
CA VAL A 263 -38.85 -38.62 55.80
C VAL A 263 -38.13 -39.08 57.08
N GLU A 264 -36.80 -39.01 57.09
CA GLU A 264 -35.97 -39.44 58.22
C GLU A 264 -36.22 -38.57 59.47
N ARG A 265 -36.41 -37.26 59.30
CA ARG A 265 -36.79 -36.35 60.40
C ARG A 265 -38.18 -36.66 60.96
N ALA A 266 -39.17 -36.88 60.10
CA ALA A 266 -40.52 -37.23 60.52
C ALA A 266 -40.56 -38.56 61.31
N MET A 267 -39.72 -39.52 60.92
CA MET A 267 -39.58 -40.80 61.63
C MET A 267 -39.02 -40.61 63.05
N GLY A 268 -37.96 -39.80 63.20
CA GLY A 268 -37.35 -39.53 64.51
C GLY A 268 -38.31 -38.85 65.49
N GLU A 269 -39.18 -37.96 65.02
CA GLU A 269 -40.18 -37.29 65.86
C GLU A 269 -41.31 -38.24 66.32
N ARG A 270 -41.77 -39.13 65.43
CA ARG A 270 -42.86 -40.06 65.73
C ARG A 270 -42.43 -41.11 66.76
N LEU A 271 -41.22 -41.65 66.63
CA LEU A 271 -40.64 -42.61 67.59
C LEU A 271 -40.43 -41.99 68.99
N ARG A 272 -40.01 -40.72 69.07
CA ARG A 272 -39.88 -39.99 70.35
C ARG A 272 -41.22 -39.85 71.08
N LYS A 273 -42.31 -39.54 70.36
CA LYS A 273 -43.65 -39.39 70.94
C LYS A 273 -44.21 -40.71 71.49
N GLU A 274 -43.99 -41.83 70.80
CA GLU A 274 -44.47 -43.13 71.28
C GLU A 274 -43.67 -43.62 72.50
N ARG A 275 -42.35 -43.43 72.50
CA ARG A 275 -41.49 -43.80 73.64
C ARG A 275 -41.90 -43.08 74.93
N GLY A 276 -42.25 -41.79 74.84
CA GLY A 276 -42.73 -41.02 75.99
C GLY A 276 -44.06 -41.51 76.57
N LYS A 277 -44.95 -42.09 75.75
CA LYS A 277 -46.21 -42.66 76.24
C LYS A 277 -45.99 -43.95 77.03
N ILE A 278 -45.14 -44.84 76.50
CA ILE A 278 -44.79 -46.11 77.14
C ILE A 278 -44.12 -45.88 78.50
N GLU A 279 -43.25 -44.88 78.59
CA GLU A 279 -42.56 -44.52 79.83
C GLU A 279 -43.53 -43.98 80.90
N ALA A 280 -44.53 -43.19 80.50
CA ALA A 280 -45.59 -42.72 81.39
C ALA A 280 -46.49 -43.86 81.92
N ASP A 281 -46.81 -44.84 81.07
CA ASP A 281 -47.59 -46.02 81.47
C ASP A 281 -46.83 -46.95 82.43
N ALA A 282 -45.51 -47.11 82.23
CA ALA A 282 -44.66 -47.90 83.12
C ALA A 282 -44.57 -47.29 84.53
N ILE A 283 -44.52 -45.96 84.64
CA ILE A 283 -44.52 -45.25 85.93
C ILE A 283 -45.84 -45.50 86.68
N ARG A 284 -46.98 -45.39 85.99
CA ARG A 284 -48.32 -45.65 86.57
C ARG A 284 -48.47 -47.07 87.11
N ALA A 285 -47.98 -48.06 86.37
CA ALA A 285 -48.03 -49.46 86.79
C ALA A 285 -47.19 -49.72 88.04
N LYS A 286 -46.02 -49.07 88.15
CA LYS A 286 -45.13 -49.20 89.31
C LYS A 286 -45.78 -48.67 90.60
N THR A 287 -46.41 -47.50 90.53
CA THR A 287 -47.12 -46.90 91.69
C THR A 287 -48.27 -47.77 92.20
N ALA A 288 -49.04 -48.40 91.30
CA ALA A 288 -50.15 -49.29 91.70
C ALA A 288 -49.67 -50.57 92.41
N ILE A 289 -48.51 -51.11 92.02
CA ILE A 289 -47.90 -52.28 92.68
C ILE A 289 -47.44 -51.92 94.11
N GLU A 290 -46.87 -50.74 94.30
CA GLU A 290 -46.41 -50.27 95.62
C GLU A 290 -47.58 -50.09 96.61
N GLU A 291 -48.72 -49.55 96.15
CA GLU A 291 -49.95 -49.44 96.95
C GLU A 291 -50.52 -50.81 97.35
N SER A 292 -50.57 -51.77 96.41
CA SER A 292 -51.01 -53.14 96.70
C SER A 292 -50.15 -53.83 97.75
N GLN A 293 -48.83 -53.59 97.74
CA GLN A 293 -47.90 -54.13 98.75
C GLN A 293 -48.09 -53.49 100.13
N ARG A 294 -48.43 -52.20 100.21
CA ARG A 294 -48.77 -51.53 101.48
C ARG A 294 -50.01 -52.15 102.13
N LEU A 295 -51.09 -52.33 101.38
CA LEU A 295 -52.34 -52.91 101.89
C LEU A 295 -52.14 -54.35 102.40
N LYS A 296 -51.30 -55.15 101.73
CA LYS A 296 -50.94 -56.50 102.20
C LYS A 296 -50.19 -56.49 103.53
N LYS A 297 -49.30 -55.50 103.76
CA LYS A 297 -48.59 -55.35 105.03
C LYS A 297 -49.53 -54.93 106.17
N GLU A 298 -50.46 -54.01 105.91
CA GLU A 298 -51.49 -53.62 106.88
C GLU A 298 -52.35 -54.81 107.33
N ILE A 299 -52.82 -55.64 106.38
CA ILE A 299 -53.61 -56.84 106.70
C ILE A 299 -52.80 -57.86 107.50
N PHE A 300 -51.50 -57.99 107.21
CA PHE A 300 -50.61 -58.88 107.96
C PHE A 300 -50.41 -58.42 109.41
N GLU A 301 -50.23 -57.12 109.66
CA GLU A 301 -50.12 -56.57 111.02
C GLU A 301 -51.43 -56.68 111.80
N ILE A 302 -52.59 -56.50 111.14
CA ILE A 302 -53.89 -56.75 111.75
C ILE A 302 -54.02 -58.22 112.19
N ARG A 303 -53.60 -59.19 111.35
CA ARG A 303 -53.59 -60.62 111.71
C ARG A 303 -52.65 -60.95 112.87
N LYS A 304 -51.45 -60.37 112.88
CA LYS A 304 -50.44 -60.59 113.93
C LYS A 304 -50.87 -60.03 115.28
N SER A 305 -51.57 -58.90 115.29
CA SER A 305 -52.16 -58.34 116.52
C SER A 305 -53.26 -59.23 117.09
N ALA A 306 -53.98 -59.98 116.25
CA ALA A 306 -55.03 -60.91 116.66
C ALA A 306 -54.52 -62.23 117.27
N GLU A 307 -53.30 -62.67 116.93
CA GLU A 307 -52.69 -63.90 117.47
C GLU A 307 -52.02 -63.70 118.85
N LYS A 308 -51.74 -62.45 119.26
CA LYS A 308 -51.01 -62.15 120.50
C LYS A 308 -51.90 -61.99 121.74
N ASP A 309 -53.21 -61.79 121.57
CA ASP A 309 -54.18 -61.63 122.66
C ASP A 309 -54.96 -62.93 122.89
N GLY A 310 -54.35 -63.86 123.64
CA GLY A 310 -55.02 -65.04 124.17
C GLY A 310 -55.93 -64.70 125.35
N ALA A 311 -57.15 -65.24 125.32
CA ALA A 311 -58.17 -65.29 126.38
C ALA A 311 -59.24 -64.17 126.41
N ASP A 312 -60.40 -64.56 125.87
CA ASP A 312 -61.76 -64.35 126.39
C ASP A 312 -62.73 -63.36 125.68
N LYS A 313 -63.98 -63.83 125.52
CA LYS A 313 -65.18 -63.24 124.89
C LYS A 313 -65.36 -63.45 123.37
N ALA A 314 -66.16 -64.47 123.05
CA ALA A 314 -66.67 -64.88 121.72
C ALA A 314 -67.38 -63.79 120.88
N GLY A 315 -67.65 -62.60 121.44
CA GLY A 315 -68.22 -61.46 120.71
C GLY A 315 -67.22 -60.66 119.86
N LYS A 316 -65.96 -60.54 120.29
CA LYS A 316 -64.92 -59.78 119.54
C LYS A 316 -64.38 -60.54 118.33
N ARG A 317 -64.29 -61.87 118.41
CA ARG A 317 -63.82 -62.73 117.32
C ARG A 317 -64.74 -62.67 116.10
N ARG A 318 -66.07 -62.66 116.29
CA ARG A 318 -67.06 -62.48 115.20
C ARG A 318 -67.07 -61.09 114.55
N ALA A 319 -66.62 -60.05 115.25
CA ALA A 319 -66.47 -58.71 114.69
C ALA A 319 -65.17 -58.59 113.89
N LEU A 320 -64.09 -59.18 114.40
CA LEU A 320 -62.79 -59.25 113.71
C LEU A 320 -62.88 -60.12 112.45
N ASP A 321 -63.49 -61.31 112.51
CA ASP A 321 -63.67 -62.19 111.36
C ASP A 321 -64.52 -61.53 110.26
N ARG A 322 -65.51 -60.71 110.63
CA ARG A 322 -66.29 -59.89 109.67
C ARG A 322 -65.45 -58.79 109.04
N ASN A 323 -64.64 -58.08 109.82
CA ASN A 323 -63.76 -57.03 109.29
C ASN A 323 -62.66 -57.61 108.38
N VAL A 324 -62.08 -58.76 108.74
CA VAL A 324 -61.13 -59.49 107.88
C VAL A 324 -61.81 -59.96 106.60
N ALA A 325 -63.00 -60.56 106.69
CA ALA A 325 -63.75 -61.00 105.50
C ALA A 325 -64.13 -59.83 104.58
N ASP A 326 -64.57 -58.69 105.12
CA ASP A 326 -64.88 -57.49 104.34
C ASP A 326 -63.63 -56.89 103.70
N SER A 327 -62.48 -56.94 104.39
CA SER A 327 -61.20 -56.45 103.88
C SER A 327 -60.65 -57.37 102.78
N GLU A 328 -60.74 -58.69 102.95
CA GLU A 328 -60.40 -59.69 101.93
C GLU A 328 -61.30 -59.56 100.70
N LYS A 329 -62.59 -59.29 100.90
CA LYS A 329 -63.55 -59.08 99.80
C LYS A 329 -63.25 -57.80 99.02
N ARG A 330 -62.86 -56.72 99.71
CA ARG A 330 -62.40 -55.46 99.07
C ARG A 330 -61.12 -55.70 98.27
N LEU A 331 -60.15 -56.41 98.84
CA LEU A 331 -58.87 -56.69 98.19
C LEU A 331 -59.05 -57.63 96.98
N LEU A 332 -59.98 -58.58 97.04
CA LEU A 332 -60.34 -59.43 95.89
C LEU A 332 -61.06 -58.64 94.79
N ALA A 333 -61.92 -57.70 95.15
CA ALA A 333 -62.60 -56.82 94.18
C ALA A 333 -61.62 -55.85 93.50
N GLU A 334 -60.68 -55.30 94.26
CA GLU A 334 -59.63 -54.42 93.74
C GLU A 334 -58.62 -55.19 92.86
N LYS A 335 -58.23 -56.40 93.26
CA LYS A 335 -57.41 -57.29 92.41
C LYS A 335 -58.10 -57.59 91.08
N LYS A 336 -59.41 -57.91 91.10
CA LYS A 336 -60.18 -58.15 89.87
C LYS A 336 -60.28 -56.91 89.00
N ARG A 337 -60.47 -55.72 89.57
CA ARG A 337 -60.46 -54.45 88.82
C ARG A 337 -59.11 -54.19 88.15
N LEU A 338 -58.02 -54.34 88.90
CA LEU A 338 -56.66 -54.18 88.37
C LEU A 338 -56.34 -55.21 87.28
N GLU A 339 -56.79 -56.45 87.42
CA GLU A 339 -56.65 -57.47 86.35
C GLU A 339 -57.42 -57.08 85.08
N THR A 340 -58.63 -56.55 85.19
CA THR A 340 -59.38 -56.07 84.01
C THR A 340 -58.74 -54.84 83.36
N ASP A 341 -58.24 -53.90 84.15
CA ASP A 341 -57.56 -52.70 83.62
C ASP A 341 -56.21 -53.06 82.98
N PHE A 342 -55.49 -54.03 83.55
CA PHE A 342 -54.27 -54.57 82.95
C PHE A 342 -54.54 -55.29 81.63
N GLN A 343 -55.62 -56.08 81.55
CA GLN A 343 -56.01 -56.74 80.30
C GLN A 343 -56.44 -55.73 79.22
N LYS A 344 -57.12 -54.65 79.61
CA LYS A 344 -57.52 -53.58 78.68
C LYS A 344 -56.30 -52.84 78.13
N THR A 345 -55.40 -52.40 79.01
CA THR A 345 -54.16 -51.72 78.61
C THR A 345 -53.24 -52.61 77.77
N ALA A 346 -53.16 -53.91 78.09
CA ALA A 346 -52.40 -54.87 77.28
C ALA A 346 -52.96 -55.02 75.85
N ARG A 347 -54.29 -54.99 75.68
CA ARG A 347 -54.93 -55.02 74.35
C ARG A 347 -54.67 -53.73 73.56
N GLU A 348 -54.82 -52.58 74.21
CA GLU A 348 -54.54 -51.27 73.59
C GLU A 348 -53.08 -51.15 73.16
N LEU A 349 -52.14 -51.67 73.98
CA LEU A 349 -50.72 -51.70 73.64
C LEU A 349 -50.43 -52.62 72.45
N ALA A 350 -51.06 -53.80 72.38
CA ALA A 350 -50.90 -54.72 71.25
C ALA A 350 -51.43 -54.14 69.93
N GLU A 351 -52.57 -53.43 69.97
CA GLU A 351 -53.10 -52.74 68.80
C GLU A 351 -52.20 -51.60 68.32
N LEU A 352 -51.62 -50.83 69.25
CA LEU A 352 -50.67 -49.77 68.92
C LEU A 352 -49.36 -50.34 68.35
N GLN A 353 -48.85 -51.43 68.92
CA GLN A 353 -47.68 -52.14 68.39
C GLN A 353 -47.92 -52.64 66.97
N GLN A 354 -49.08 -53.23 66.69
CA GLN A 354 -49.42 -53.69 65.35
C GLN A 354 -49.52 -52.53 64.34
N LYS A 355 -50.06 -51.37 64.76
CA LYS A 355 -50.13 -50.16 63.92
C LYS A 355 -48.74 -49.59 63.64
N ARG A 356 -47.86 -49.57 64.64
CA ARG A 356 -46.46 -49.14 64.50
C ARG A 356 -45.71 -50.03 63.52
N ASP A 357 -45.80 -51.35 63.69
CA ASP A 357 -45.04 -52.30 62.87
C ASP A 357 -45.48 -52.23 61.40
N LYS A 358 -46.79 -52.07 61.12
CA LYS A 358 -47.31 -51.84 59.77
C LYS A 358 -46.79 -50.54 59.16
N ALA A 359 -46.78 -49.45 59.92
CA ALA A 359 -46.26 -48.16 59.46
C ALA A 359 -44.75 -48.22 59.19
N GLU A 360 -44.00 -48.96 60.00
CA GLU A 360 -42.55 -49.14 59.81
C GLU A 360 -42.23 -49.96 58.56
N THR A 361 -43.01 -51.01 58.27
CA THR A 361 -42.86 -51.78 57.02
C THR A 361 -43.15 -50.94 55.78
N GLN A 362 -44.25 -50.17 55.77
CA GLN A 362 -44.59 -49.30 54.64
C GLN A 362 -43.51 -48.25 54.38
N LEU A 363 -42.97 -47.64 55.45
CA LEU A 363 -41.92 -46.64 55.33
C LEU A 363 -40.61 -47.24 54.79
N ARG A 364 -40.25 -48.46 55.21
CA ARG A 364 -39.07 -49.17 54.69
C ARG A 364 -39.19 -49.45 53.19
N GLU A 365 -40.37 -49.84 52.73
CA GLU A 365 -40.64 -50.07 51.30
C GLU A 365 -40.54 -48.76 50.49
N GLU A 366 -41.09 -47.66 50.98
CA GLU A 366 -40.98 -46.35 50.33
C GLU A 366 -39.54 -45.83 50.27
N MET A 367 -38.76 -46.01 51.35
CA MET A 367 -37.35 -45.64 51.38
C MET A 367 -36.51 -46.47 50.40
N ALA A 368 -36.74 -47.78 50.31
CA ALA A 368 -36.08 -48.65 49.34
C ALA A 368 -36.41 -48.25 47.89
N ALA A 369 -37.67 -47.88 47.62
CA ALA A 369 -38.07 -47.38 46.30
C ALA A 369 -37.41 -46.04 45.95
N LEU A 370 -37.28 -45.12 46.91
CA LEU A 370 -36.59 -43.83 46.72
C LEU A 370 -35.09 -44.02 46.46
N GLU A 371 -34.43 -44.92 47.18
CA GLU A 371 -33.01 -45.26 46.98
C GLU A 371 -32.76 -45.84 45.58
N GLY A 372 -33.64 -46.73 45.10
CA GLY A 372 -33.57 -47.28 43.75
C GLY A 372 -33.62 -46.20 42.66
N ARG A 373 -34.54 -45.23 42.78
CA ARG A 373 -34.63 -44.10 41.84
C ARG A 373 -33.40 -43.20 41.92
N SER A 374 -32.87 -42.94 43.11
CA SER A 374 -31.67 -42.12 43.28
C SER A 374 -30.48 -42.74 42.55
N HIS A 375 -30.23 -44.03 42.75
CA HIS A 375 -29.14 -44.73 42.06
C HIS A 375 -29.29 -44.75 40.54
N GLU A 376 -30.51 -44.86 40.01
CA GLU A 376 -30.72 -44.76 38.57
C GLU A 376 -30.43 -43.35 38.02
N THR A 377 -30.81 -42.29 38.76
CA THR A 377 -30.46 -40.92 38.36
C THR A 377 -28.96 -40.66 38.41
N GLU A 378 -28.24 -41.24 39.38
CA GLU A 378 -26.78 -41.15 39.48
C GLU A 378 -26.07 -41.84 38.31
N ARG A 379 -26.55 -43.01 37.90
CA ARG A 379 -26.01 -43.72 36.72
C ARG A 379 -26.19 -42.89 35.44
N ARG A 380 -27.38 -42.34 35.23
CA ARG A 380 -27.67 -41.46 34.07
C ARG A 380 -26.81 -40.19 34.08
N LEU A 381 -26.59 -39.60 35.25
CA LEU A 381 -25.72 -38.43 35.41
C LEU A 381 -24.24 -38.77 35.06
N ALA A 382 -23.76 -39.92 35.50
CA ALA A 382 -22.39 -40.37 35.19
C ALA A 382 -22.19 -40.64 33.69
N GLU A 383 -23.21 -41.18 33.01
CA GLU A 383 -23.19 -41.40 31.56
C GLU A 383 -23.20 -40.08 30.77
N ALA A 384 -24.04 -39.11 31.18
CA ALA A 384 -24.08 -37.78 30.58
C ALA A 384 -22.74 -37.03 30.72
N LEU A 385 -22.06 -37.17 31.86
CA LEU A 385 -20.74 -36.57 32.08
C LEU A 385 -19.67 -37.18 31.16
N ARG A 386 -19.67 -38.50 30.96
CA ARG A 386 -18.77 -39.17 30.01
C ARG A 386 -18.98 -38.72 28.57
N LEU A 387 -20.24 -38.54 28.16
CA LEU A 387 -20.57 -38.03 26.82
C LEU A 387 -20.10 -36.58 26.65
N LYS A 388 -20.25 -35.75 27.68
CA LYS A 388 -19.73 -34.37 27.68
C LYS A 388 -18.21 -34.34 27.50
N GLU A 389 -17.46 -35.16 28.22
CA GLU A 389 -16.00 -35.23 28.10
C GLU A 389 -15.56 -35.66 26.70
N LYS A 390 -16.21 -36.67 26.12
CA LYS A 390 -15.94 -37.10 24.74
C LYS A 390 -16.20 -36.00 23.72
N ALA A 391 -17.29 -35.25 23.86
CA ALA A 391 -17.63 -34.16 22.95
C ALA A 391 -16.66 -32.96 23.10
N GLU A 392 -16.22 -32.65 24.32
CA GLU A 392 -15.22 -31.61 24.56
C GLU A 392 -13.85 -32.00 23.98
N ALA A 393 -13.46 -33.28 24.06
CA ALA A 393 -12.24 -33.79 23.43
C ALA A 393 -12.30 -33.71 21.89
N ALA A 394 -13.42 -34.11 21.28
CA ALA A 394 -13.62 -34.00 19.83
C ALA A 394 -13.57 -32.54 19.36
N ARG A 395 -14.13 -31.61 20.14
CA ARG A 395 -14.06 -30.17 19.83
C ARG A 395 -12.62 -29.65 19.85
N ARG A 396 -11.81 -30.01 20.86
CA ARG A 396 -10.41 -29.58 20.95
C ARG A 396 -9.59 -30.09 19.76
N ALA A 397 -9.78 -31.34 19.36
CA ALA A 397 -9.11 -31.91 18.19
C ALA A 397 -9.50 -31.18 16.88
N ALA A 398 -10.75 -30.77 16.74
CA ALA A 398 -11.21 -29.97 15.59
C ALA A 398 -10.62 -28.55 15.58
N GLU A 399 -10.47 -27.93 16.75
CA GLU A 399 -9.84 -26.60 16.89
C GLU A 399 -8.34 -26.66 16.54
N GLU A 400 -7.60 -27.68 17.00
CA GLU A 400 -6.20 -27.90 16.61
C GLU A 400 -6.03 -28.12 15.09
N ALA A 401 -6.86 -28.97 14.49
CA ALA A 401 -6.82 -29.21 13.04
C ALA A 401 -7.12 -27.93 12.23
N MET A 402 -7.99 -27.05 12.74
CA MET A 402 -8.29 -25.77 12.13
C MET A 402 -7.10 -24.79 12.25
N GLU A 403 -6.45 -24.74 13.41
CA GLU A 403 -5.24 -23.92 13.60
C GLU A 403 -4.09 -24.36 12.70
N ASP A 404 -3.87 -25.66 12.54
CA ASP A 404 -2.83 -26.18 11.65
C ASP A 404 -3.11 -25.82 10.19
N SER A 405 -4.36 -25.95 9.74
CA SER A 405 -4.78 -25.53 8.40
C SER A 405 -4.59 -24.01 8.18
N LEU A 406 -4.89 -23.19 9.20
CA LEU A 406 -4.66 -21.74 9.16
C LEU A 406 -3.16 -21.41 9.12
N ARG A 407 -2.31 -22.14 9.86
CA ARG A 407 -0.85 -21.98 9.81
C ARG A 407 -0.30 -22.29 8.43
N THR A 408 -0.72 -23.40 7.81
CA THR A 408 -0.27 -23.75 6.45
C THR A 408 -0.73 -22.73 5.41
N THR A 409 -1.97 -22.26 5.52
CA THR A 409 -2.52 -21.25 4.61
C THR A 409 -1.78 -19.91 4.75
N ARG A 410 -1.45 -19.51 5.98
CA ARG A 410 -0.69 -18.30 6.27
C ARG A 410 0.74 -18.37 5.71
N ALA A 411 1.41 -19.51 5.85
CA ALA A 411 2.73 -19.73 5.28
C ALA A 411 2.73 -19.65 3.74
N GLN A 412 1.70 -20.20 3.08
CA GLN A 412 1.52 -20.05 1.63
C GLN A 412 1.29 -18.60 1.21
N LEU A 413 0.42 -17.88 1.91
CA LEU A 413 0.17 -16.46 1.62
C LEU A 413 1.41 -15.58 1.83
N GLU A 414 2.24 -15.88 2.83
CA GLU A 414 3.53 -15.18 3.02
C GLU A 414 4.52 -15.49 1.88
N ALA A 415 4.59 -16.73 1.41
CA ALA A 415 5.42 -17.09 0.26
C ALA A 415 4.96 -16.39 -1.03
N ASP A 416 3.66 -16.33 -1.27
CA ASP A 416 3.08 -15.63 -2.43
C ASP A 416 3.28 -14.11 -2.32
N ALA A 417 3.16 -13.53 -1.13
CA ALA A 417 3.43 -12.12 -0.90
C ALA A 417 4.91 -11.76 -1.17
N LYS A 418 5.86 -12.64 -0.80
CA LYS A 418 7.28 -12.46 -1.14
C LYS A 418 7.51 -12.48 -2.65
N ARG A 419 6.95 -13.46 -3.37
CA ARG A 419 7.03 -13.53 -4.84
C ARG A 419 6.46 -12.29 -5.52
N HIS A 420 5.30 -11.81 -5.06
CA HIS A 420 4.71 -10.57 -5.58
C HIS A 420 5.59 -9.33 -5.34
N LYS A 421 6.31 -9.29 -4.22
CA LYS A 421 7.22 -8.19 -3.90
C LYS A 421 8.45 -8.20 -4.82
N GLU A 422 9.00 -9.39 -5.10
CA GLU A 422 10.08 -9.57 -6.06
C GLU A 422 9.65 -9.17 -7.47
N SER A 423 8.48 -9.64 -7.93
CA SER A 423 7.93 -9.24 -9.24
C SER A 423 7.63 -7.73 -9.33
N ALA A 424 7.27 -7.08 -8.22
CA ALA A 424 7.04 -5.63 -8.19
C ALA A 424 8.34 -4.83 -8.36
N ILE A 425 9.43 -5.28 -7.73
CA ILE A 425 10.76 -4.69 -7.89
C ILE A 425 11.23 -4.83 -9.34
N GLU A 426 11.02 -6.00 -9.94
CA GLU A 426 11.39 -6.26 -11.34
C GLU A 426 10.55 -5.42 -12.32
N LEU A 427 9.25 -5.27 -12.08
CA LEU A 427 8.39 -4.35 -12.84
C LEU A 427 8.82 -2.88 -12.72
N GLU A 428 9.26 -2.45 -11.54
CA GLU A 428 9.76 -1.09 -11.36
C GLU A 428 11.06 -0.84 -12.11
N ARG A 429 11.97 -1.83 -12.11
CA ARG A 429 13.19 -1.79 -12.92
C ARG A 429 12.88 -1.67 -14.41
N LEU A 430 12.00 -2.54 -14.92
CA LEU A 430 11.58 -2.51 -16.33
C LEU A 430 10.87 -1.20 -16.69
N ARG A 431 10.08 -0.62 -15.79
CA ARG A 431 9.46 0.71 -15.99
C ARG A 431 10.49 1.81 -16.14
N LYS A 432 11.54 1.83 -15.31
CA LYS A 432 12.64 2.81 -15.44
C LYS A 432 13.40 2.64 -16.75
N GLU A 433 13.63 1.41 -17.19
CA GLU A 433 14.26 1.14 -18.50
C GLU A 433 13.38 1.65 -19.66
N VAL A 434 12.06 1.42 -19.61
CA VAL A 434 11.11 1.93 -20.62
C VAL A 434 11.03 3.45 -20.59
N GLU A 435 11.05 4.08 -19.41
CA GLU A 435 11.03 5.54 -19.28
C GLU A 435 12.31 6.17 -19.88
N ASN A 436 13.47 5.58 -19.62
CA ASN A 436 14.73 6.02 -20.20
C ASN A 436 14.73 5.86 -21.73
N ALA A 437 14.19 4.75 -22.24
CA ALA A 437 14.02 4.55 -23.68
C ALA A 437 13.06 5.58 -24.29
N ARG A 438 11.96 5.93 -23.61
CA ARG A 438 11.02 6.98 -24.06
C ARG A 438 11.70 8.36 -24.12
N LYS A 439 12.47 8.74 -23.08
CA LYS A 439 13.23 10.00 -23.06
C LYS A 439 14.23 10.07 -24.22
N ALA A 440 14.89 8.96 -24.54
CA ALA A 440 15.80 8.89 -25.68
C ALA A 440 15.07 9.09 -27.03
N VAL A 441 13.90 8.46 -27.20
CA VAL A 441 13.06 8.64 -28.41
C VAL A 441 12.51 10.07 -28.52
N GLU A 442 12.15 10.69 -27.40
CA GLU A 442 11.64 12.06 -27.37
C GLU A 442 12.72 13.10 -27.67
N ALA A 443 13.95 12.87 -27.19
CA ALA A 443 15.12 13.66 -27.58
C ALA A 443 15.44 13.53 -29.09
N ASP A 444 15.36 12.32 -29.64
CA ASP A 444 15.60 12.10 -31.07
C ASP A 444 14.50 12.77 -31.94
N ARG A 445 13.26 12.76 -31.45
CA ARG A 445 12.13 13.46 -32.09
C ARG A 445 12.30 14.97 -32.05
N SER A 446 12.77 15.55 -30.94
CA SER A 446 13.01 16.99 -30.85
C SER A 446 14.15 17.42 -31.78
N HIS A 447 15.24 16.65 -31.86
CA HIS A 447 16.33 16.89 -32.80
C HIS A 447 15.87 16.82 -34.25
N LYS A 448 15.01 15.87 -34.61
CA LYS A 448 14.43 15.77 -35.95
C LYS A 448 13.57 16.99 -36.28
N GLN A 449 12.75 17.46 -35.33
CA GLN A 449 11.87 18.61 -35.52
C GLN A 449 12.66 19.92 -35.66
N SER A 450 13.70 20.13 -34.83
CA SER A 450 14.62 21.26 -35.01
C SER A 450 15.35 21.23 -36.35
N ARG A 451 15.68 20.04 -36.88
CA ARG A 451 16.27 19.88 -38.21
C ARG A 451 15.29 20.23 -39.34
N GLU A 452 14.02 19.84 -39.19
CA GLU A 452 12.96 20.18 -40.14
C GLU A 452 12.67 21.69 -40.14
N ASP A 453 12.64 22.32 -38.97
CA ASP A 453 12.46 23.76 -38.83
C ASP A 453 13.65 24.55 -39.42
N ALA A 454 14.88 24.09 -39.20
CA ALA A 454 16.08 24.68 -39.82
C ALA A 454 16.07 24.53 -41.35
N LEU A 455 15.64 23.37 -41.87
CA LEU A 455 15.47 23.16 -43.30
C LEU A 455 14.39 24.05 -43.92
N GLN A 456 13.29 24.30 -43.20
CA GLN A 456 12.25 25.24 -43.65
C GLN A 456 12.75 26.69 -43.62
N GLY A 457 13.52 27.07 -42.59
CA GLY A 457 14.16 28.38 -42.51
C GLY A 457 15.09 28.62 -43.70
N LEU A 458 15.98 27.66 -43.98
CA LEU A 458 16.91 27.74 -45.09
C LEU A 458 16.18 27.80 -46.45
N LYS A 459 15.09 27.03 -46.63
CA LYS A 459 14.27 27.09 -47.84
C LYS A 459 13.66 28.48 -48.06
N ARG A 460 13.06 29.07 -47.02
CA ARG A 460 12.46 30.41 -47.10
C ARG A 460 13.52 31.45 -47.46
N GLU A 461 14.70 31.38 -46.85
CA GLU A 461 15.81 32.28 -47.12
C GLU A 461 16.34 32.13 -48.56
N THR A 462 16.43 30.90 -49.07
CA THR A 462 16.80 30.67 -50.47
C THR A 462 15.73 31.17 -51.44
N GLU A 463 14.45 31.00 -51.13
CA GLU A 463 13.34 31.50 -51.96
C GLU A 463 13.28 33.03 -51.99
N THR A 464 13.57 33.70 -50.87
CA THR A 464 13.65 35.17 -50.84
C THR A 464 14.82 35.69 -51.65
N ARG A 465 16.01 35.07 -51.54
CA ARG A 465 17.18 35.46 -52.34
C ARG A 465 16.95 35.22 -53.83
N LEU A 466 16.33 34.10 -54.20
CA LEU A 466 15.98 33.81 -55.59
C LEU A 466 14.99 34.85 -56.16
N ARG A 467 14.00 35.28 -55.38
CA ARG A 467 13.04 36.31 -55.79
C ARG A 467 13.69 37.69 -55.94
N GLU A 468 14.64 38.03 -55.08
CA GLU A 468 15.40 39.27 -55.18
C GLU A 468 16.29 39.28 -56.43
N GLU A 469 17.01 38.18 -56.69
CA GLU A 469 17.82 38.00 -57.90
C GLU A 469 16.96 38.02 -59.16
N GLU A 470 15.80 37.36 -59.18
CA GLU A 470 14.85 37.43 -60.30
C GLU A 470 14.35 38.85 -60.56
N LYS A 471 14.10 39.62 -59.49
CA LYS A 471 13.65 41.02 -59.61
C LYS A 471 14.77 41.90 -60.16
N GLN A 472 16.01 41.68 -59.72
CA GLN A 472 17.19 42.38 -60.20
C GLN A 472 17.46 42.06 -61.67
N LEU A 473 17.45 40.78 -62.05
CA LEU A 473 17.59 40.34 -63.44
C LEU A 473 16.49 40.89 -64.35
N LYS A 474 15.24 40.99 -63.87
CA LYS A 474 14.15 41.63 -64.63
C LYS A 474 14.39 43.12 -64.84
N SER A 475 14.92 43.83 -63.85
CA SER A 475 15.26 45.25 -64.00
C SER A 475 16.43 45.47 -64.96
N GLU A 476 17.46 44.62 -64.89
CA GLU A 476 18.61 44.66 -65.82
C GLU A 476 18.17 44.31 -67.25
N HIS A 477 17.28 43.32 -67.43
CA HIS A 477 16.73 42.99 -68.74
C HIS A 477 15.90 44.13 -69.32
N ALA A 478 15.09 44.82 -68.52
CA ALA A 478 14.33 45.98 -68.95
C ALA A 478 15.24 47.14 -69.38
N GLN A 479 16.32 47.38 -68.63
CA GLN A 479 17.32 48.40 -68.98
C GLN A 479 18.02 48.07 -70.29
N LEU A 480 18.46 46.82 -70.46
CA LEU A 480 19.09 46.36 -71.71
C LEU A 480 18.14 46.44 -72.91
N GLN A 481 16.85 46.18 -72.74
CA GLN A 481 15.84 46.37 -73.79
C GLN A 481 15.68 47.85 -74.16
N GLN A 482 15.71 48.75 -73.18
CA GLN A 482 15.65 50.19 -73.40
C GLN A 482 16.90 50.69 -74.15
N ASP A 483 18.08 50.21 -73.76
CA ASP A 483 19.35 50.54 -74.41
C ASP A 483 19.39 50.00 -75.86
N LEU A 484 18.90 48.78 -76.09
CA LEU A 484 18.77 48.20 -77.43
C LEU A 484 17.85 49.02 -78.34
N ALA A 485 16.70 49.47 -77.81
CA ALA A 485 15.78 50.34 -78.53
C ALA A 485 16.40 51.72 -78.83
N GLY A 486 17.21 52.25 -77.90
CA GLY A 486 17.99 53.47 -78.12
C GLY A 486 19.01 53.32 -79.25
N LEU A 487 19.78 52.23 -79.24
CA LEU A 487 20.76 51.93 -80.29
C LEU A 487 20.10 51.68 -81.65
N GLN A 488 18.92 51.06 -81.69
CA GLN A 488 18.15 50.88 -82.92
C GLN A 488 17.70 52.22 -83.51
N LYS A 489 17.22 53.16 -82.68
CA LYS A 489 16.90 54.52 -83.14
C LYS A 489 18.11 55.28 -83.65
N MET A 490 19.25 55.18 -82.97
CA MET A 490 20.50 55.81 -83.43
C MET A 490 20.97 55.20 -84.76
N LYS A 491 20.82 53.89 -84.93
CA LYS A 491 21.11 53.21 -86.19
C LYS A 491 20.19 53.69 -87.32
N GLU A 492 18.88 53.80 -87.08
CA GLU A 492 17.92 54.32 -88.07
C GLU A 492 18.22 55.77 -88.46
N GLN A 493 18.59 56.62 -87.48
CA GLN A 493 19.01 57.99 -87.73
C GLN A 493 20.28 58.06 -88.58
N ALA A 494 21.31 57.27 -88.24
CA ALA A 494 22.53 57.21 -89.03
C ALA A 494 22.29 56.65 -90.45
N GLU A 495 21.42 55.64 -90.60
CA GLU A 495 21.05 55.11 -91.92
C GLU A 495 20.29 56.15 -92.75
N GLN A 496 19.49 57.00 -92.12
CA GLN A 496 18.77 58.08 -92.78
C GLN A 496 19.70 59.23 -93.19
N GLU A 497 20.62 59.65 -92.32
CA GLU A 497 21.69 60.62 -92.67
C GLU A 497 22.55 60.11 -93.84
N ILE A 498 22.94 58.82 -93.81
CA ILE A 498 23.68 58.20 -94.92
C ILE A 498 22.84 58.16 -96.20
N ARG A 499 21.52 57.96 -96.11
CA ARG A 499 20.63 58.01 -97.29
C ARG A 499 20.52 59.41 -97.86
N GLU A 500 20.37 60.42 -97.01
CA GLU A 500 20.30 61.83 -97.40
C GLU A 500 21.63 62.29 -98.03
N GLU A 501 22.77 61.92 -97.45
CA GLU A 501 24.09 62.17 -98.04
C GLU A 501 24.28 61.42 -99.36
N ARG A 502 23.81 60.17 -99.47
CA ARG A 502 23.84 59.41 -100.74
C ARG A 502 22.97 60.05 -101.80
N GLU A 503 21.79 60.57 -101.47
CA GLU A 503 20.96 61.31 -102.43
C GLU A 503 21.59 62.65 -102.82
N ALA A 504 22.21 63.37 -101.88
CA ALA A 504 22.98 64.58 -102.17
C ALA A 504 24.17 64.28 -103.10
N LEU A 505 24.90 63.19 -102.85
CA LEU A 505 25.97 62.70 -103.73
C LEU A 505 25.45 62.26 -105.09
N LYS A 506 24.24 61.68 -105.17
CA LYS A 506 23.61 61.28 -106.43
C LYS A 506 23.21 62.51 -107.27
N ARG A 507 22.69 63.56 -106.63
CA ARG A 507 22.43 64.87 -107.28
C ARG A 507 23.72 65.53 -107.74
N ALA A 508 24.78 65.49 -106.91
CA ALA A 508 26.11 65.97 -107.30
C ALA A 508 26.72 65.15 -108.46
N ALA A 509 26.47 63.85 -108.52
CA ALA A 509 26.88 62.97 -109.61
C ALA A 509 26.07 63.22 -110.90
N GLU A 510 24.78 63.56 -110.81
CA GLU A 510 23.96 63.97 -111.96
C GLU A 510 24.40 65.34 -112.52
N ASP A 511 24.79 66.29 -111.66
CA ASP A 511 25.39 67.55 -112.08
C ASP A 511 26.82 67.37 -112.63
N ALA A 512 27.59 66.42 -112.10
CA ALA A 512 28.87 66.01 -112.67
C ALA A 512 28.68 65.30 -114.03
N SER A 513 27.61 64.52 -114.22
CA SER A 513 27.27 63.86 -115.48
C SER A 513 26.88 64.86 -116.58
N LYS A 514 26.17 65.95 -116.22
CA LYS A 514 25.92 67.09 -117.13
C LYS A 514 27.20 67.85 -117.51
N ARG A 515 28.16 67.98 -116.58
CA ARG A 515 29.50 68.52 -116.85
C ARG A 515 30.36 67.56 -117.68
N LEU A 516 30.18 66.24 -117.52
CA LEU A 516 30.84 65.20 -118.29
C LEU A 516 30.32 65.15 -119.73
N THR A 517 29.04 65.43 -119.98
CA THR A 517 28.51 65.55 -121.35
C THR A 517 29.04 66.81 -122.07
N GLN A 518 29.34 67.88 -121.34
CA GLN A 518 30.08 69.04 -121.84
C GLN A 518 31.58 68.76 -122.04
N ALA A 519 32.18 67.90 -121.20
CA ALA A 519 33.56 67.44 -121.35
C ALA A 519 33.74 66.40 -122.48
N GLN A 520 32.73 65.60 -122.79
CA GLN A 520 32.71 64.63 -123.89
C GLN A 520 32.65 65.29 -125.28
N GLN A 521 32.13 66.52 -125.37
CA GLN A 521 32.25 67.36 -126.57
C GLN A 521 33.67 67.92 -126.76
N LEU A 522 34.42 68.10 -125.67
CA LEU A 522 35.85 68.49 -125.70
C LEU A 522 36.79 67.27 -125.88
N GLU A 523 36.36 66.06 -125.49
CA GLU A 523 37.11 64.80 -125.71
C GLU A 523 37.11 64.37 -127.18
N GLN A 524 36.07 64.65 -127.97
CA GLN A 524 36.11 64.42 -129.42
C GLN A 524 37.18 65.27 -130.14
N GLU A 525 37.56 66.41 -129.55
CA GLU A 525 38.66 67.26 -130.03
C GLU A 525 40.04 66.81 -129.51
N LEU A 526 40.09 65.99 -128.44
CA LEU A 526 41.32 65.42 -127.86
C LEU A 526 41.62 64.00 -128.37
N GLU A 527 40.64 63.26 -128.89
CA GLU A 527 40.79 61.91 -129.46
C GLU A 527 41.64 61.92 -130.75
N THR A 528 41.69 63.03 -131.48
CA THR A 528 42.62 63.25 -132.61
C THR A 528 44.07 63.43 -132.15
N ILE A 529 44.30 63.93 -130.93
CA ILE A 529 45.63 64.10 -130.31
C ILE A 529 46.08 62.82 -129.57
N ARG A 530 45.13 61.99 -129.14
CA ARG A 530 45.37 60.75 -128.39
C ARG A 530 45.92 59.58 -129.24
N LEU A 531 45.56 59.51 -130.52
CA LEU A 531 46.11 58.49 -131.44
C LEU A 531 47.64 58.61 -131.65
N GLU A 532 48.22 59.78 -131.37
CA GLU A 532 49.67 60.00 -131.41
C GLU A 532 50.38 59.61 -130.10
N THR A 533 49.66 59.55 -128.97
CA THR A 533 50.23 59.24 -127.64
C THR A 533 50.11 57.76 -127.24
N GLU A 534 49.24 56.98 -127.88
CA GLU A 534 49.10 55.53 -127.64
C GLU A 534 50.32 54.70 -128.06
N ARG A 535 51.24 55.26 -128.86
CA ARG A 535 52.58 54.65 -129.11
C ARG A 535 53.53 54.73 -127.91
N SER A 536 53.27 55.61 -126.94
CA SER A 536 54.13 55.83 -125.76
C SER A 536 53.77 54.90 -124.58
N VAL A 537 52.54 54.40 -124.53
CA VAL A 537 52.00 53.58 -123.42
C VAL A 537 52.51 52.13 -123.43
N GLN A 538 53.08 51.67 -124.55
CA GLN A 538 53.72 50.34 -124.63
C GLN A 538 54.98 50.24 -123.76
N GLY A 539 55.61 51.37 -123.39
CA GLY A 539 56.77 51.41 -122.48
C GLY A 539 56.44 51.34 -120.98
N LYS A 540 55.19 51.61 -120.56
CA LYS A 540 54.80 51.60 -119.13
C LYS A 540 54.32 50.24 -118.61
N ARG A 541 54.26 49.22 -119.46
CA ARG A 541 53.89 47.84 -119.06
C ARG A 541 55.02 47.07 -118.36
N GLU A 542 56.25 47.58 -118.37
CA GLU A 542 57.39 46.95 -117.70
C GLU A 542 57.55 47.39 -116.22
N GLU A 543 56.90 48.48 -115.78
CA GLU A 543 56.93 48.95 -114.38
C GLU A 543 56.01 48.15 -113.43
N LEU A 544 55.04 47.41 -113.97
CA LEU A 544 54.05 46.65 -113.19
C LEU A 544 54.61 45.37 -112.54
N VAL A 545 55.76 44.86 -112.99
CA VAL A 545 56.44 43.67 -112.43
C VAL A 545 57.20 44.00 -111.13
N VAL A 546 57.48 45.28 -110.85
CA VAL A 546 58.21 45.72 -109.65
C VAL A 546 57.29 45.91 -108.43
N ILE A 547 55.99 46.12 -108.64
CA ILE A 547 55.01 46.37 -107.57
C ILE A 547 54.59 45.07 -106.86
N GLU A 548 54.58 43.92 -107.55
CA GLU A 548 54.24 42.61 -106.95
C GLU A 548 55.30 42.09 -105.95
N LYS A 549 56.55 42.57 -106.02
CA LYS A 549 57.60 42.23 -105.05
C LYS A 549 57.50 43.02 -103.74
N ARG A 550 56.79 44.16 -103.71
CA ARG A 550 56.61 45.00 -102.50
C ARG A 550 55.52 44.45 -101.56
N LEU A 551 54.46 43.88 -102.11
CA LEU A 551 53.33 43.31 -101.34
C LEU A 551 53.71 42.09 -100.47
N ARG A 552 54.76 41.33 -100.83
CA ARG A 552 55.25 40.19 -100.02
C ARG A 552 56.15 40.59 -98.85
N ALA A 553 56.63 41.85 -98.80
CA ALA A 553 57.46 42.34 -97.70
C ALA A 553 56.61 42.85 -96.52
N ASP A 554 55.46 43.45 -96.79
CA ASP A 554 54.58 44.07 -95.77
C ASP A 554 53.79 43.04 -94.92
N GLU A 555 53.63 41.81 -95.42
CA GLU A 555 53.01 40.69 -94.68
C GLU A 555 53.90 40.15 -93.55
N LYS A 556 55.22 40.31 -93.64
CA LYS A 556 56.18 39.83 -92.64
C LYS A 556 56.25 40.76 -91.43
N THR A 557 56.18 42.06 -91.65
CA THR A 557 56.24 43.13 -90.63
C THR A 557 55.01 43.18 -89.72
N MET A 558 53.84 42.73 -90.20
CA MET A 558 52.61 42.66 -89.40
C MET A 558 52.61 41.51 -88.37
N LYS A 559 53.30 40.39 -88.66
CA LYS A 559 53.34 39.22 -87.75
C LYS A 559 54.25 39.42 -86.53
N GLU A 560 55.30 40.22 -86.66
CA GLU A 560 56.25 40.52 -85.58
C GLU A 560 55.66 41.50 -84.53
N ARG A 561 54.86 42.49 -84.95
CA ARG A 561 54.21 43.48 -84.04
C ARG A 561 53.09 42.90 -83.17
N VAL A 562 52.47 41.80 -83.57
CA VAL A 562 51.41 41.10 -82.81
C VAL A 562 52.01 40.19 -81.73
N GLN A 563 53.20 39.65 -81.92
CA GLN A 563 53.86 38.82 -80.91
C GLN A 563 54.46 39.63 -79.75
N GLU A 564 54.88 40.87 -79.97
CA GLU A 564 55.42 41.74 -78.90
C GLU A 564 54.34 42.32 -77.97
N THR A 565 53.15 42.61 -78.49
CA THR A 565 52.02 43.15 -77.69
C THR A 565 51.42 42.10 -76.75
N LEU A 566 51.31 40.83 -77.20
CA LEU A 566 50.84 39.70 -76.37
C LEU A 566 51.83 39.31 -75.25
N ALA A 567 53.13 39.55 -75.42
CA ALA A 567 54.15 39.29 -74.40
C ALA A 567 54.15 40.33 -73.26
N ALA A 568 53.79 41.59 -73.57
CA ALA A 568 53.72 42.66 -72.58
C ALA A 568 52.50 42.55 -71.65
N GLU A 569 51.34 42.14 -72.16
CA GLU A 569 50.12 41.95 -71.35
C GLU A 569 50.21 40.76 -70.38
N ARG A 570 50.83 39.65 -70.79
CA ARG A 570 51.07 38.48 -69.93
C ARG A 570 51.93 38.81 -68.70
N LYS A 571 52.96 39.66 -68.88
CA LYS A 571 53.88 40.06 -67.82
C LYS A 571 53.22 41.00 -66.78
N LYS A 572 52.18 41.73 -67.18
CA LYS A 572 51.40 42.62 -66.30
C LYS A 572 50.41 41.84 -65.43
N LEU A 573 49.73 40.84 -66.03
CA LEU A 573 48.77 39.97 -65.34
C LEU A 573 49.43 39.00 -64.33
N GLU A 574 50.65 38.51 -64.61
CA GLU A 574 51.39 37.67 -63.66
C GLU A 574 51.85 38.42 -62.40
N ALA A 575 52.07 39.74 -62.49
CA ALA A 575 52.46 40.58 -61.35
C ALA A 575 51.27 40.87 -60.40
N GLU A 576 50.06 41.11 -60.93
CA GLU A 576 48.84 41.35 -60.14
C GLU A 576 48.37 40.08 -59.39
N LEU A 577 48.57 38.90 -60.00
CA LEU A 577 48.22 37.61 -59.42
C LEU A 577 49.16 37.19 -58.27
N ALA A 578 50.41 37.67 -58.28
CA ALA A 578 51.37 37.48 -57.19
C ALA A 578 51.02 38.33 -55.94
N GLY A 579 50.64 39.60 -56.14
CA GLY A 579 50.24 40.50 -55.04
C GLY A 579 48.98 40.05 -54.31
N SER A 580 47.98 39.53 -55.03
CA SER A 580 46.73 39.04 -54.45
C SER A 580 46.90 37.74 -53.65
N ARG A 581 47.87 36.89 -54.01
CA ARG A 581 48.19 35.64 -53.27
C ARG A 581 48.87 35.91 -51.94
N GLU A 582 49.75 36.92 -51.85
CA GLU A 582 50.36 37.30 -50.58
C GLU A 582 49.39 37.99 -49.61
N ALA A 583 48.43 38.77 -50.12
CA ALA A 583 47.38 39.38 -49.30
C ALA A 583 46.47 38.31 -48.65
N LEU A 584 46.11 37.27 -49.41
CA LEU A 584 45.32 36.14 -48.91
C LEU A 584 46.09 35.31 -47.86
N ALA A 585 47.40 35.11 -48.04
CA ALA A 585 48.25 34.41 -47.08
C ALA A 585 48.42 35.18 -45.76
N ARG A 586 48.51 36.51 -45.80
CA ARG A 586 48.57 37.39 -44.62
C ARG A 586 47.25 37.36 -43.82
N ALA A 587 46.11 37.45 -44.50
CA ALA A 587 44.79 37.36 -43.87
C ALA A 587 44.53 35.98 -43.22
N GLN A 588 44.96 34.89 -43.86
CA GLN A 588 44.83 33.54 -43.31
C GLN A 588 45.73 33.27 -42.10
N ARG A 589 46.90 33.91 -41.99
CA ARG A 589 47.75 33.83 -40.79
C ARG A 589 47.13 34.59 -39.62
N GLN A 590 46.65 35.81 -39.84
CA GLN A 590 46.02 36.62 -38.78
C GLN A 590 44.75 35.97 -38.23
N ALA A 591 43.93 35.34 -39.08
CA ALA A 591 42.74 34.60 -38.64
C ALA A 591 43.08 33.32 -37.83
N ARG A 592 44.22 32.68 -38.11
CA ARG A 592 44.68 31.51 -37.33
C ARG A 592 45.25 31.91 -35.98
N GLU A 593 46.01 33.00 -35.92
CA GLU A 593 46.59 33.51 -34.68
C GLU A 593 45.51 34.07 -33.74
N SER A 594 44.45 34.73 -34.26
CA SER A 594 43.31 35.16 -33.44
C SER A 594 42.49 33.98 -32.91
N ALA A 595 42.26 32.95 -33.73
CA ALA A 595 41.55 31.74 -33.31
C ALA A 595 42.34 30.92 -32.27
N GLU A 596 43.67 30.84 -32.38
CA GLU A 596 44.51 30.20 -31.36
C GLU A 596 44.57 31.01 -30.05
N ALA A 597 44.55 32.34 -30.12
CA ALA A 597 44.50 33.20 -28.94
C ALA A 597 43.17 33.07 -28.18
N GLU A 598 42.04 33.05 -28.88
CA GLU A 598 40.71 32.84 -28.29
C GLU A 598 40.59 31.43 -27.68
N ARG A 599 41.13 30.40 -28.33
CA ARG A 599 41.14 29.03 -27.79
C ARG A 599 41.95 28.92 -26.50
N ARG A 600 43.12 29.57 -26.43
CA ARG A 600 43.95 29.61 -25.21
C ARG A 600 43.31 30.43 -24.09
N ALA A 601 42.54 31.46 -24.41
CA ALA A 601 41.76 32.21 -23.43
C ALA A 601 40.64 31.33 -22.83
N ALA A 602 39.90 30.62 -23.67
CA ALA A 602 38.86 29.69 -23.24
C ALA A 602 39.40 28.52 -22.40
N GLU A 603 40.58 27.98 -22.73
CA GLU A 603 41.24 26.94 -21.93
C GLU A 603 41.63 27.44 -20.53
N ARG A 604 42.16 28.67 -20.42
CA ARG A 604 42.52 29.27 -19.11
C ARG A 604 41.30 29.58 -18.25
N GLU A 605 40.19 29.97 -18.87
CA GLU A 605 38.93 30.23 -18.16
C GLU A 605 38.29 28.93 -17.67
N ALA A 606 38.29 27.87 -18.48
CA ALA A 606 37.85 26.54 -18.07
C ALA A 606 38.69 25.98 -16.90
N GLU A 607 40.01 26.15 -16.92
CA GLU A 607 40.89 25.74 -15.82
C GLU A 607 40.63 26.51 -14.53
N ARG A 608 40.33 27.81 -14.60
CA ARG A 608 39.93 28.62 -13.42
C ARG A 608 38.62 28.14 -12.82
N VAL A 609 37.60 27.91 -13.63
CA VAL A 609 36.28 27.43 -13.16
C VAL A 609 36.39 26.07 -12.49
N ILE A 610 37.19 25.16 -13.05
CA ILE A 610 37.45 23.84 -12.45
C ILE A 610 38.20 23.97 -11.10
N ALA A 611 39.17 24.89 -11.00
CA ALA A 611 39.92 25.14 -9.77
C ALA A 611 39.05 25.76 -8.66
N GLU A 612 38.17 26.71 -9.01
CA GLU A 612 37.22 27.30 -8.06
C GLU A 612 36.20 26.28 -7.56
N TYR A 613 35.68 25.42 -8.46
CA TYR A 613 34.74 24.36 -8.09
C TYR A 613 35.37 23.34 -7.12
N LYS A 614 36.62 22.94 -7.36
CA LYS A 614 37.36 22.04 -6.44
C LYS A 614 37.52 22.66 -5.05
N LYS A 615 37.96 23.92 -4.99
CA LYS A 615 38.17 24.64 -3.72
C LYS A 615 36.88 24.80 -2.92
N ALA A 616 35.77 25.10 -3.60
CA ALA A 616 34.46 25.19 -2.97
C ALA A 616 33.98 23.83 -2.44
N HIS A 617 34.17 22.75 -3.21
CA HIS A 617 33.72 21.42 -2.79
C HIS A 617 34.52 20.85 -1.62
N GLU A 618 35.85 21.06 -1.60
CA GLU A 618 36.72 20.70 -0.48
C GLU A 618 36.36 21.47 0.81
N ALA A 619 35.97 22.74 0.70
CA ALA A 619 35.56 23.54 1.86
C ALA A 619 34.27 23.02 2.50
N VAL A 620 33.28 22.63 1.69
CA VAL A 620 32.01 22.04 2.18
C VAL A 620 32.26 20.72 2.90
N LEU A 621 33.11 19.85 2.32
CA LEU A 621 33.43 18.56 2.92
C LEU A 621 34.18 18.70 4.26
N ALA A 622 35.04 19.72 4.38
CA ALA A 622 35.76 20.03 5.61
C ALA A 622 34.81 20.52 6.72
N GLU A 623 33.83 21.36 6.38
CA GLU A 623 32.84 21.86 7.34
C GLU A 623 31.94 20.74 7.90
N GLU A 624 31.55 19.78 7.05
CA GLU A 624 30.77 18.61 7.47
C GLU A 624 31.55 17.67 8.39
N LEU A 625 32.84 17.43 8.11
CA LEU A 625 33.71 16.63 8.97
C LEU A 625 33.93 17.27 10.35
N ASP A 626 34.04 18.60 10.42
CA ASP A 626 34.20 19.28 11.70
C ASP A 626 32.92 19.26 12.54
N LYS A 627 31.72 19.33 11.92
CA LYS A 627 30.45 19.13 12.63
C LYS A 627 30.34 17.75 13.26
N LEU A 628 30.68 16.70 12.50
CA LEU A 628 30.66 15.33 13.00
C LEU A 628 31.65 15.10 14.16
N ARG A 629 32.82 15.76 14.13
CA ARG A 629 33.79 15.70 15.24
C ARG A 629 33.25 16.31 16.54
N VAL A 630 32.54 17.43 16.45
CA VAL A 630 31.95 18.08 17.64
C VAL A 630 30.87 17.18 18.25
N GLU A 631 30.00 16.60 17.44
CA GLU A 631 28.94 15.69 17.89
C GLU A 631 29.51 14.42 18.53
N ARG A 632 30.57 13.83 17.93
CA ARG A 632 31.24 12.65 18.48
C ARG A 632 31.81 12.93 19.87
N GLY A 633 32.44 14.09 20.07
CA GLY A 633 32.96 14.50 21.38
C GLY A 633 31.88 14.64 22.46
N GLN A 634 30.67 15.06 22.08
CA GLN A 634 29.53 15.12 23.01
C GLN A 634 29.05 13.72 23.42
N LEU A 635 28.93 12.81 22.45
CA LEU A 635 28.51 11.43 22.67
C LEU A 635 29.53 10.61 23.47
N GLU A 636 30.84 10.82 23.22
CA GLU A 636 31.92 10.24 24.04
C GLU A 636 31.81 10.71 25.50
N GLY A 637 31.54 12.00 25.72
CA GLY A 637 31.31 12.56 27.06
C GLY A 637 30.05 12.05 27.75
N GLU A 638 29.00 11.71 27.01
CA GLU A 638 27.79 11.06 27.54
C GLU A 638 28.03 9.58 27.89
N ALA A 639 28.78 8.86 27.05
CA ALA A 639 29.16 7.47 27.29
C ALA A 639 30.01 7.32 28.55
N GLU A 640 30.99 8.21 28.78
CA GLU A 640 31.77 8.23 30.03
C GLU A 640 30.88 8.45 31.26
N ARG A 641 29.92 9.38 31.18
CA ARG A 641 28.99 9.65 32.28
C ARG A 641 28.10 8.43 32.57
N ALA A 642 27.59 7.76 31.55
CA ALA A 642 26.80 6.54 31.69
C ALA A 642 27.63 5.40 32.32
N GLN A 643 28.91 5.24 31.93
CA GLN A 643 29.80 4.23 32.50
C GLN A 643 30.11 4.48 33.98
N ARG A 644 30.35 5.74 34.38
CA ARG A 644 30.58 6.09 35.79
C ARG A 644 29.37 5.78 36.66
N THR A 645 28.17 6.14 36.19
CA THR A 645 26.90 5.84 36.88
C THR A 645 26.67 4.34 37.03
N LEU A 646 26.96 3.56 35.98
CA LEU A 646 26.86 2.09 36.03
C LEU A 646 27.85 1.48 37.04
N ALA A 647 29.10 1.94 37.04
CA ALA A 647 30.12 1.44 37.96
C ALA A 647 29.77 1.75 39.42
N GLU A 648 29.20 2.92 39.70
CA GLU A 648 28.74 3.31 41.03
C GLU A 648 27.53 2.50 41.49
N ALA A 649 26.53 2.30 40.61
CA ALA A 649 25.37 1.45 40.90
C ALA A 649 25.77 0.00 41.21
N GLN A 650 26.70 -0.57 40.44
CA GLN A 650 27.22 -1.94 40.67
C GLN A 650 28.05 -2.06 41.96
N ARG A 651 28.77 -1.00 42.36
CA ARG A 651 29.48 -0.97 43.64
C ARG A 651 28.50 -1.02 44.80
N ILE A 652 27.48 -0.15 44.79
CA ILE A 652 26.46 -0.09 45.83
C ILE A 652 25.67 -1.40 45.90
N GLN A 653 25.35 -2.01 44.75
CA GLN A 653 24.69 -3.31 44.70
C GLN A 653 25.53 -4.42 45.36
N ARG A 654 26.85 -4.46 45.14
CA ARG A 654 27.73 -5.45 45.81
C ARG A 654 27.83 -5.24 47.31
N GLU A 655 27.85 -3.99 47.77
CA GLU A 655 27.87 -3.65 49.19
C GLU A 655 26.55 -4.05 49.88
N ALA A 656 25.41 -3.78 49.24
CA ALA A 656 24.09 -4.19 49.71
C ALA A 656 23.92 -5.72 49.74
N LEU A 657 24.45 -6.44 48.75
CA LEU A 657 24.40 -7.91 48.72
C LEU A 657 25.20 -8.54 49.87
N LYS A 658 26.36 -7.97 50.20
CA LYS A 658 27.18 -8.38 51.35
C LYS A 658 26.48 -8.09 52.68
N SER A 659 25.83 -6.93 52.82
CA SER A 659 25.08 -6.61 54.05
C SER A 659 23.88 -7.55 54.23
N GLN A 660 23.17 -7.87 53.14
CA GLN A 660 22.05 -8.82 53.16
C GLN A 660 22.51 -10.23 53.57
N GLN A 661 23.64 -10.71 53.05
CA GLN A 661 24.22 -12.00 53.42
C GLN A 661 24.58 -12.05 54.92
N SER A 662 25.19 -10.98 55.45
CA SER A 662 25.51 -10.87 56.88
C SER A 662 24.26 -10.92 57.77
N VAL A 663 23.17 -10.24 57.38
CA VAL A 663 21.90 -10.24 58.12
C VAL A 663 21.24 -11.62 58.06
N HIS A 664 21.33 -12.32 56.92
CA HIS A 664 20.77 -13.66 56.77
C HIS A 664 21.52 -14.69 57.62
N GLU A 665 22.85 -14.63 57.66
CA GLU A 665 23.68 -15.46 58.54
C GLU A 665 23.38 -15.21 60.03
N GLU A 666 23.11 -13.96 60.42
CA GLU A 666 22.67 -13.62 61.79
C GLU A 666 21.29 -14.19 62.11
N LEU A 667 20.33 -14.07 61.17
CA LEU A 667 18.99 -14.65 61.30
C LEU A 667 19.04 -16.18 61.45
N ASP A 668 19.87 -16.86 60.68
CA ASP A 668 20.02 -18.32 60.75
C ASP A 668 20.64 -18.77 62.08
N LYS A 669 21.64 -18.03 62.59
CA LYS A 669 22.21 -18.27 63.93
C LYS A 669 21.17 -18.08 65.02
N LEU A 670 20.36 -17.02 64.97
CA LEU A 670 19.32 -16.73 65.97
C LEU A 670 18.16 -17.73 65.91
N ARG A 671 17.73 -18.15 64.72
CA ARG A 671 16.71 -19.20 64.51
C ARG A 671 17.15 -20.57 65.03
N SER A 672 18.45 -20.86 64.96
CA SER A 672 19.01 -22.08 65.57
C SER A 672 19.07 -22.04 67.10
N GLY A 673 19.20 -20.84 67.69
CA GLY A 673 19.21 -20.57 69.13
C GLY A 673 17.81 -20.55 69.77
N GLU A 674 16.80 -20.07 69.04
CA GLU A 674 15.39 -20.03 69.49
C GLU A 674 14.82 -21.40 69.88
N LYS A 675 15.36 -22.48 69.30
CA LYS A 675 14.98 -23.87 69.64
C LYS A 675 15.54 -24.37 70.98
N ARG A 676 16.51 -23.66 71.58
CA ARG A 676 17.23 -24.09 72.80
C ARG A 676 16.91 -23.26 74.05
N ALA A 677 16.28 -22.09 73.93
CA ALA A 677 16.15 -21.14 75.03
C ALA A 677 14.71 -21.01 75.57
N GLY A 678 14.58 -21.05 76.90
CA GLY A 678 13.35 -20.83 77.67
C GLY A 678 13.00 -19.35 77.88
N GLN A 679 13.21 -18.81 79.08
CA GLN A 679 12.70 -17.48 79.51
C GLN A 679 13.17 -16.27 78.65
N GLU A 680 14.16 -16.40 77.77
CA GLU A 680 14.65 -15.34 76.86
C GLU A 680 13.91 -15.25 75.51
N LYS A 681 12.92 -16.13 75.27
CA LYS A 681 12.22 -16.26 73.98
C LYS A 681 11.62 -14.93 73.48
N ALA A 682 11.07 -14.11 74.37
CA ALA A 682 10.46 -12.83 73.98
C ALA A 682 11.49 -11.81 73.44
N GLN A 683 12.69 -11.76 74.01
CA GLN A 683 13.77 -10.88 73.53
C GLN A 683 14.34 -11.37 72.19
N LEU A 684 14.49 -12.68 72.02
CA LEU A 684 14.91 -13.31 70.77
C LEU A 684 13.91 -13.06 69.64
N THR A 685 12.61 -13.24 69.89
CA THR A 685 11.57 -13.00 68.89
C THR A 685 11.50 -11.52 68.48
N ALA A 686 11.68 -10.58 69.42
CA ALA A 686 11.74 -9.15 69.09
C ALA A 686 12.97 -8.80 68.22
N ARG A 687 14.13 -9.40 68.51
CA ARG A 687 15.35 -9.20 67.73
C ARG A 687 15.27 -9.80 66.32
N ILE A 688 14.61 -10.95 66.18
CA ILE A 688 14.34 -11.58 64.88
C ILE A 688 13.42 -10.70 64.04
N GLN A 689 12.34 -10.14 64.62
CA GLN A 689 11.46 -9.21 63.90
C GLN A 689 12.19 -7.94 63.45
N GLU A 690 13.09 -7.39 64.26
CA GLU A 690 13.91 -6.24 63.89
C GLU A 690 14.85 -6.55 62.71
N LEU A 691 15.51 -7.71 62.73
CA LEU A 691 16.40 -8.15 61.67
C LEU A 691 15.66 -8.52 60.38
N GLU A 692 14.46 -9.11 60.47
CA GLU A 692 13.59 -9.38 59.32
C GLU A 692 13.13 -8.08 58.65
N LYS A 693 12.79 -7.05 59.44
CA LYS A 693 12.44 -5.72 58.91
C LYS A 693 13.64 -5.07 58.21
N ARG A 694 14.84 -5.15 58.79
CA ARG A 694 16.08 -4.68 58.15
C ARG A 694 16.41 -5.45 56.88
N SER A 695 16.18 -6.76 56.85
CA SER A 695 16.35 -7.60 55.66
C SER A 695 15.37 -7.23 54.54
N GLN A 696 14.12 -6.88 54.88
CA GLN A 696 13.13 -6.41 53.91
C GLN A 696 13.53 -5.06 53.32
N GLN A 697 13.96 -4.11 54.16
CA GLN A 697 14.44 -2.80 53.71
C GLN A 697 15.67 -2.93 52.78
N ALA A 698 16.62 -3.79 53.13
CA ALA A 698 17.79 -4.06 52.26
C ALA A 698 17.39 -4.70 50.92
N ALA A 699 16.36 -5.56 50.90
CA ALA A 699 15.86 -6.15 49.66
C ALA A 699 15.16 -5.13 48.74
N GLU A 700 14.45 -4.16 49.32
CA GLU A 700 13.83 -3.04 48.58
C GLU A 700 14.89 -2.10 47.99
N GLU A 701 15.93 -1.76 48.75
CA GLU A 701 17.07 -0.98 48.27
C GLU A 701 17.81 -1.69 47.13
N LEU A 702 18.01 -3.01 47.24
CA LEU A 702 18.62 -3.82 46.19
C LEU A 702 17.78 -3.84 44.91
N GLN A 703 16.45 -3.92 45.03
CA GLN A 703 15.53 -3.83 43.89
C GLN A 703 15.52 -2.43 43.25
N ALA A 704 15.63 -1.37 44.04
CA ALA A 704 15.76 -0.01 43.52
C ALA A 704 17.07 0.16 42.75
N MET A 705 18.18 -0.39 43.25
CA MET A 705 19.48 -0.31 42.59
C MET A 705 19.59 -1.19 41.34
N ASP A 706 18.92 -2.34 41.30
CA ASP A 706 18.82 -3.17 40.08
C ASP A 706 18.09 -2.43 38.95
N ARG A 707 17.08 -1.61 39.29
CA ARG A 707 16.40 -0.75 38.29
C ARG A 707 17.33 0.36 37.78
N VAL A 708 18.09 1.01 38.66
CA VAL A 708 19.06 2.05 38.28
C VAL A 708 20.16 1.46 37.39
N SER A 709 20.68 0.27 37.73
CA SER A 709 21.69 -0.44 36.94
C SER A 709 21.19 -0.75 35.52
N ARG A 710 19.96 -1.30 35.37
CA ARG A 710 19.38 -1.60 34.06
C ARG A 710 19.16 -0.35 33.19
N VAL A 711 18.76 0.76 33.80
CA VAL A 711 18.59 2.03 33.09
C VAL A 711 19.95 2.57 32.62
N ALA A 712 20.99 2.47 33.45
CA ALA A 712 22.34 2.87 33.09
C ALA A 712 22.95 1.96 31.99
N GLU A 713 22.71 0.65 32.03
CA GLU A 713 23.10 -0.29 30.97
C GLU A 713 22.42 0.02 29.64
N ALA A 714 21.11 0.27 29.66
CA ALA A 714 20.37 0.65 28.46
C ALA A 714 20.86 1.98 27.85
N ALA A 715 21.18 2.97 28.70
CA ALA A 715 21.75 4.24 28.26
C ALA A 715 23.16 4.07 27.65
N ARG A 716 23.99 3.20 28.22
CA ARG A 716 25.33 2.87 27.69
C ARG A 716 25.24 2.17 26.33
N ASP A 717 24.33 1.21 26.20
CA ASP A 717 24.20 0.43 24.95
C ASP A 717 23.59 1.29 23.82
N ALA A 718 22.68 2.22 24.16
CA ALA A 718 22.14 3.19 23.21
C ALA A 718 23.22 4.17 22.71
N THR A 719 24.02 4.74 23.62
CA THR A 719 25.14 5.64 23.26
C THR A 719 26.22 4.93 22.44
N ALA A 720 26.54 3.67 22.75
CA ALA A 720 27.47 2.86 21.96
C ALA A 720 26.97 2.58 20.54
N ALA A 721 25.66 2.35 20.36
CA ALA A 721 25.06 2.14 19.05
C ALA A 721 25.08 3.41 18.18
N GLU A 722 24.85 4.58 18.78
CA GLU A 722 24.92 5.88 18.08
C GLU A 722 26.35 6.20 17.64
N LEU A 723 27.35 5.95 18.51
CA LEU A 723 28.77 6.14 18.20
C LEU A 723 29.22 5.27 17.00
N ALA A 724 28.74 4.02 16.93
CA ALA A 724 29.06 3.10 15.83
C ALA A 724 28.41 3.50 14.50
N LYS A 725 27.29 4.24 14.51
CA LYS A 725 26.69 4.80 13.29
C LYS A 725 27.51 5.98 12.79
N GLN A 726 27.88 6.90 13.68
CA GLN A 726 28.69 8.07 13.32
C GLN A 726 30.04 7.67 12.72
N GLN A 727 30.69 6.65 13.28
CA GLN A 727 31.97 6.15 12.77
C GLN A 727 31.87 5.62 11.32
N LYS A 728 30.75 4.97 10.96
CA LYS A 728 30.50 4.54 9.58
C LYS A 728 30.23 5.69 8.61
N GLU A 729 29.71 6.81 9.12
CA GLU A 729 29.43 8.01 8.31
C GLU A 729 30.70 8.82 8.07
N GLU A 730 31.58 8.93 9.07
CA GLU A 730 32.93 9.48 8.94
C GLU A 730 33.78 8.69 7.93
N ASP A 731 33.76 7.35 8.00
CA ASP A 731 34.46 6.48 7.05
C ASP A 731 33.98 6.65 5.60
N ARG A 732 32.66 6.88 5.40
CA ARG A 732 32.09 7.15 4.07
C ARG A 732 32.54 8.49 3.50
N LEU A 733 32.51 9.54 4.31
CA LEU A 733 32.94 10.88 3.88
C LEU A 733 34.45 10.91 3.58
N LEU A 734 35.25 10.14 4.31
CA LEU A 734 36.67 9.95 4.02
C LEU A 734 36.90 9.17 2.72
N ASP A 735 36.09 8.15 2.40
CA ASP A 735 36.16 7.44 1.11
C ASP A 735 35.74 8.35 -0.06
N ASP A 736 34.71 9.16 0.11
CA ASP A 736 34.27 10.14 -0.89
C ASP A 736 35.34 11.22 -1.15
N ARG A 737 35.99 11.71 -0.08
CA ARG A 737 37.15 12.61 -0.21
C ARG A 737 38.29 11.99 -1.03
N ASN A 738 38.55 10.71 -0.82
CA ASN A 738 39.61 9.99 -1.52
C ASN A 738 39.23 9.65 -2.98
N ARG A 739 37.95 9.43 -3.28
CA ARG A 739 37.44 9.18 -4.64
C ARG A 739 37.44 10.41 -5.54
N ILE A 740 37.36 11.61 -4.96
CA ILE A 740 37.52 12.87 -5.71
C ILE A 740 38.95 13.00 -6.30
N MET A 741 39.89 12.17 -5.85
CA MET A 741 41.29 12.13 -6.28
C MET A 741 41.65 10.91 -7.16
N SER A 742 40.69 10.14 -7.67
CA SER A 742 41.02 8.94 -8.46
C SER A 742 41.54 9.28 -9.88
N PRO A 743 42.61 8.62 -10.37
CA PRO A 743 43.16 8.83 -11.72
C PRO A 743 42.12 8.63 -12.84
N GLU A 744 41.10 7.81 -12.59
CA GLU A 744 40.03 7.48 -13.54
C GLU A 744 39.08 8.65 -13.79
N LYS A 745 38.67 9.39 -12.74
CA LYS A 745 37.83 10.60 -12.89
C LYS A 745 38.59 11.75 -13.57
N LEU A 746 39.90 11.82 -13.34
CA LEU A 746 40.79 12.76 -14.02
C LEU A 746 40.98 12.38 -15.52
N ALA A 747 40.93 11.09 -15.85
CA ALA A 747 40.98 10.59 -17.23
C ALA A 747 39.65 10.81 -17.96
N GLU A 748 38.53 10.70 -17.26
CA GLU A 748 37.19 10.96 -17.81
C GLU A 748 36.98 12.44 -18.17
N LEU A 749 37.48 13.36 -17.33
CA LEU A 749 37.51 14.80 -17.61
C LEU A 749 38.47 15.16 -18.77
N LYS A 750 39.61 14.48 -18.90
CA LYS A 750 40.51 14.61 -20.06
C LYS A 750 39.87 14.08 -21.36
N SER A 751 39.08 13.01 -21.28
CA SER A 751 38.32 12.46 -22.41
C SER A 751 37.18 13.38 -22.87
N MET A 752 36.48 14.04 -21.93
CA MET A 752 35.49 15.07 -22.26
C MET A 752 36.12 16.30 -22.92
N ARG A 753 37.30 16.73 -22.46
CA ARG A 753 38.10 17.80 -23.08
C ARG A 753 38.46 17.48 -24.54
N ASP A 754 38.88 16.25 -24.83
CA ASP A 754 39.29 15.84 -26.18
C ASP A 754 38.08 15.72 -27.14
N LYS A 755 36.87 15.48 -26.61
CA LYS A 755 35.61 15.46 -27.40
C LYS A 755 35.05 16.85 -27.70
N LEU A 756 35.21 17.81 -26.79
CA LEU A 756 34.80 19.21 -26.98
C LEU A 756 35.74 19.99 -27.93
N ALA A 757 36.99 19.54 -28.08
CA ALA A 757 38.03 20.19 -28.89
C ALA A 757 37.98 19.92 -30.41
N GLY A 758 36.98 19.17 -30.91
CA GLY A 758 36.63 19.08 -32.33
C GLY A 758 37.80 18.99 -33.34
N ALA A 759 38.42 17.82 -33.48
CA ALA A 759 39.11 17.44 -34.71
C ALA A 759 39.19 15.90 -34.88
N PRO A 760 38.98 15.37 -36.10
CA PRO A 760 39.18 13.96 -36.41
C PRO A 760 40.68 13.66 -36.56
N THR A 761 41.22 12.80 -35.71
CA THR A 761 42.56 12.23 -35.90
C THR A 761 42.52 11.08 -36.89
N GLY A 762 42.49 11.41 -38.19
CA GLY A 762 42.78 10.46 -39.25
C GLY A 762 44.28 10.18 -39.33
N SER A 763 44.76 9.08 -38.76
CA SER A 763 46.12 8.59 -39.00
C SER A 763 46.16 7.52 -40.10
N GLY A 764 46.83 7.84 -41.21
CA GLY A 764 47.78 6.93 -41.86
C GLY A 764 47.29 6.05 -43.02
N LYS A 765 47.82 6.30 -44.23
CA LYS A 765 48.72 5.40 -45.01
C LYS A 765 48.66 5.74 -46.50
N GLY A 766 49.80 6.05 -47.11
CA GLY A 766 49.88 6.21 -48.57
C GLY A 766 51.15 6.87 -49.12
N ARG A 767 52.33 6.50 -48.63
CA ARG A 767 53.60 6.76 -49.35
C ARG A 767 54.27 5.42 -49.63
N LYS A 768 54.20 4.96 -50.88
CA LYS A 768 55.16 4.07 -51.55
C LYS A 768 54.92 4.08 -53.07
N LYS A 769 56.04 3.99 -53.80
CA LYS A 769 56.27 3.99 -55.27
C LYS A 769 56.42 5.40 -55.86
N ALA A 770 57.60 5.85 -56.32
CA ALA A 770 58.58 5.24 -57.23
C ALA A 770 57.97 4.83 -58.56
#